data_AF-A0A2N1MSY8-F1
#
_entry.id   AF-A0A2N1MSY8-F1
#
_cell.length_a   1.000
_cell.length_b   1.000
_cell.length_c   1.000
_cell.angle_alpha   90.00
_cell.angle_beta   90.00
_cell.angle_gamma   90.00
#
_symmetry.space_group_name_H-M   'P 1'
#
loop_
_entity.id
_entity.type
_entity.pdbx_description
1 polymer ?
#
loop_
_entity_poly.entity_id
_entity_poly.type
_entity_poly.pdbx_seq_one_letter_code
_entity_poly.pdbx_strand_id
1 'polypeptide(L)'
;MEQIASSNVQVVQEEVKISVHPLPEDNDVTNKVTLHSPVNVHRPKVWAETRQELCETLAYFRAYQGGVYHKDNAVYAYLVDGFGAKRDVCNGRVIISHGGGKSIKQNDKYELAKSQSPTDNSVKSLLNNYYNKQPLAIIIGNKCSITKFKVPARYCVLGFYLITHAWAELEDGENLNDEEALNEDALIDEEALINNTPVAKTKKHKSKSKSKPFIRWKFRFEWIDTQEFFPWWEDPAEINKMDLDDPNSDNNENMEIDSDTCNTCKQQFFPIYNSWMCLESSCKSFWKIWNTVKMSWENAPQDLSFNPIFLVPGFISGEILSRPLPFSIIPSPPIGHNNIGAYSLMHWKGYHCLRCGRVSCRVKWSCWECMNCHKTLSALKTILDKSMLADPHRLVFTGPATDCEGSILNGSNITRDRTILSNGVILMKYNFPNDNRIFHFVSNEICNEMPDIFLKNFQEIDNEQLKRHPIKSKLETRLFARQFTLNVGEHYKFALELNTVPWKDAPKVCNDTLDYVKKIIENFVPEVSHDFNQMLVAIYMEGQRMSWHDDGEKGVGPIIVSLSLGSPAEMKVRRKLKKKVEASSSKSSKNDEKGDYTPTFPIMRRNGPELLLNLNHGDIVIMAGDTLQEHYDHMVAPKGFRVACTIRKIEK
;
A
#
# COMPACT_ATOMS: atom_id res chain seq x y z
N MET A 1 37.13 39.94 24.83
CA MET A 1 37.53 38.61 25.34
C MET A 1 36.26 37.91 25.77
N GLU A 2 35.76 36.98 24.96
CA GLU A 2 34.92 35.86 25.42
C GLU A 2 34.84 34.86 24.28
N GLN A 3 35.38 33.67 24.53
CA GLN A 3 35.44 32.54 23.62
C GLN A 3 34.07 31.87 23.57
N ILE A 4 33.48 31.74 22.38
CA ILE A 4 32.41 30.79 22.13
C ILE A 4 33.08 29.49 21.66
N ALA A 5 32.99 28.47 22.50
CA ALA A 5 33.55 27.14 22.26
C ALA A 5 32.89 26.48 21.04
N SER A 6 33.72 26.01 20.10
CA SER A 6 33.28 25.14 19.00
C SER A 6 32.85 23.80 19.56
N SER A 7 31.58 23.46 19.42
CA SER A 7 31.10 22.10 19.61
C SER A 7 31.65 21.23 18.48
N ASN A 8 32.60 20.35 18.83
CA ASN A 8 33.08 19.29 17.95
C ASN A 8 31.92 18.36 17.62
N VAL A 9 31.33 18.54 16.43
CA VAL A 9 30.50 17.53 15.78
C VAL A 9 31.45 16.39 15.42
N GLN A 10 31.45 15.32 16.21
CA GLN A 10 32.03 14.05 15.78
C GLN A 10 31.19 13.52 14.62
N VAL A 11 31.56 13.89 13.40
CA VAL A 11 31.09 13.22 12.19
C VAL A 11 31.69 11.81 12.24
N VAL A 12 30.88 10.82 12.61
CA VAL A 12 31.22 9.43 12.36
C VAL A 12 31.26 9.28 10.85
N GLN A 13 32.47 9.34 10.27
CA GLN A 13 32.70 8.89 8.90
C GLN A 13 32.48 7.38 8.88
N GLU A 14 31.22 6.94 8.68
CA GLU A 14 30.98 5.59 8.22
C GLU A 14 31.57 5.48 6.81
N GLU A 15 32.67 4.73 6.66
CA GLU A 15 33.18 4.35 5.36
C GLU A 15 32.05 3.70 4.57
N VAL A 16 31.57 4.37 3.51
CA VAL A 16 30.55 3.85 2.61
C VAL A 16 31.13 2.64 1.88
N LYS A 17 30.98 1.45 2.46
CA LYS A 17 31.40 0.19 1.82
C LYS A 17 30.51 -0.07 0.62
N ILE A 18 31.07 0.03 -0.58
CA ILE A 18 30.36 -0.23 -1.83
C ILE A 18 29.92 -1.71 -1.88
N SER A 19 28.66 -1.95 -2.24
CA SER A 19 28.15 -3.32 -2.43
C SER A 19 28.69 -3.92 -3.72
N VAL A 20 29.47 -5.01 -3.59
CA VAL A 20 29.94 -5.87 -4.70
C VAL A 20 28.83 -6.71 -5.33
N HIS A 21 27.64 -6.77 -4.71
CA HIS A 21 26.51 -7.53 -5.25
C HIS A 21 25.93 -6.82 -6.49
N PRO A 22 25.75 -7.54 -7.61
CA PRO A 22 25.17 -7.01 -8.85
C PRO A 22 23.72 -6.59 -8.63
N LEU A 23 23.20 -5.75 -9.52
CA LEU A 23 21.77 -5.47 -9.60
C LEU A 23 21.06 -6.68 -10.26
N PRO A 24 19.77 -6.92 -9.98
CA PRO A 24 19.05 -8.10 -10.47
C PRO A 24 19.02 -8.25 -11.99
N GLU A 25 19.18 -7.16 -12.74
CA GLU A 25 19.59 -7.20 -14.14
C GLU A 25 21.05 -6.76 -14.25
N ASP A 26 21.93 -7.58 -14.84
CA ASP A 26 23.31 -7.21 -15.14
C ASP A 26 23.31 -5.90 -15.93
N ASN A 27 23.76 -4.84 -15.28
CA ASN A 27 23.85 -3.48 -15.83
C ASN A 27 25.27 -3.16 -16.28
N ASP A 28 26.11 -4.19 -16.45
CA ASP A 28 27.45 -4.02 -16.97
C ASP A 28 27.36 -3.79 -18.49
N VAL A 29 27.22 -2.52 -18.89
CA VAL A 29 27.29 -2.11 -20.29
C VAL A 29 28.70 -2.38 -20.86
N THR A 30 29.66 -2.79 -20.02
CA THR A 30 30.95 -3.29 -20.46
C THR A 30 31.03 -4.81 -20.35
N ASN A 31 30.68 -5.49 -21.44
CA ASN A 31 31.25 -6.79 -21.76
C ASN A 31 32.79 -6.65 -21.83
N LYS A 32 33.46 -6.81 -20.67
CA LYS A 32 34.84 -7.25 -20.43
C LYS A 32 35.36 -6.65 -19.12
N VAL A 33 35.57 -7.52 -18.13
CA VAL A 33 36.66 -7.42 -17.14
C VAL A 33 36.83 -6.04 -16.50
N THR A 34 35.89 -5.61 -15.65
CA THR A 34 36.22 -4.63 -14.61
C THR A 34 35.40 -4.83 -13.34
N LEU A 35 35.78 -5.85 -12.55
CA LEU A 35 35.37 -6.02 -11.15
C LEU A 35 35.84 -4.89 -10.20
N HIS A 36 36.39 -3.79 -10.76
CA HIS A 36 37.00 -2.68 -10.04
C HIS A 36 36.79 -1.34 -10.76
N SER A 37 35.54 -0.93 -11.04
CA SER A 37 35.26 0.50 -11.24
C SER A 37 34.95 1.15 -9.88
N PRO A 38 35.76 2.11 -9.38
CA PRO A 38 35.56 2.75 -8.08
C PRO A 38 34.33 3.67 -8.02
N VAL A 39 33.59 3.84 -9.12
CA VAL A 39 32.60 4.89 -9.27
C VAL A 39 31.22 4.25 -9.46
N ASN A 40 30.28 4.56 -8.55
CA ASN A 40 28.85 4.19 -8.60
C ASN A 40 28.10 4.84 -9.79
N VAL A 41 28.77 5.07 -10.92
CA VAL A 41 28.14 5.56 -12.13
C VAL A 41 27.06 4.55 -12.53
N HIS A 42 25.88 5.04 -12.85
CA HIS A 42 24.74 4.23 -13.26
C HIS A 42 24.01 3.41 -12.20
N ARG A 43 24.32 3.60 -10.90
CA ARG A 43 23.58 2.92 -9.83
C ARG A 43 22.47 3.81 -9.26
N PRO A 44 21.19 3.39 -9.28
CA PRO A 44 20.11 4.13 -8.65
C PRO A 44 20.35 4.24 -7.15
N LYS A 45 20.16 5.44 -6.59
CA LYS A 45 20.32 5.69 -5.14
C LYS A 45 19.23 5.03 -4.30
N VAL A 46 18.05 4.86 -4.88
CA VAL A 46 16.89 4.23 -4.26
C VAL A 46 16.22 3.32 -5.30
N TRP A 47 16.13 2.02 -5.00
CA TRP A 47 15.50 1.04 -5.89
C TRP A 47 14.81 -0.10 -5.13
N ALA A 48 13.88 -0.80 -5.78
CA ALA A 48 13.08 -1.87 -5.19
C ALA A 48 12.74 -2.95 -6.22
N GLU A 49 12.44 -4.16 -5.75
CA GLU A 49 11.93 -5.27 -6.58
C GLU A 49 10.41 -5.36 -6.58
N THR A 50 9.76 -4.79 -5.56
CA THR A 50 8.32 -4.85 -5.40
C THR A 50 7.74 -3.49 -5.06
N ARG A 51 6.46 -3.31 -5.37
CA ARG A 51 5.74 -2.09 -5.03
C ARG A 51 5.49 -2.00 -3.52
N GLN A 52 5.34 -3.15 -2.87
CA GLN A 52 5.28 -3.23 -1.40
C GLN A 52 6.53 -2.63 -0.75
N GLU A 53 7.74 -2.95 -1.23
CA GLU A 53 8.97 -2.36 -0.70
C GLU A 53 8.97 -0.82 -0.80
N LEU A 54 8.50 -0.26 -1.93
CA LEU A 54 8.33 1.19 -2.08
C LEU A 54 7.31 1.73 -1.07
N CYS A 55 6.14 1.12 -1.00
CA CYS A 55 5.02 1.55 -0.16
C CYS A 55 5.24 1.32 1.34
N GLU A 56 6.18 0.48 1.75
CA GLU A 56 6.54 0.31 3.16
C GLU A 56 7.73 1.20 3.56
N THR A 57 8.54 1.65 2.60
CA THR A 57 9.77 2.40 2.89
C THR A 57 9.64 3.89 2.59
N LEU A 58 9.20 4.27 1.39
CA LEU A 58 9.31 5.65 0.89
C LEU A 58 8.21 6.58 1.43
N ALA A 59 8.48 7.51 2.34
CA ALA A 59 7.44 8.39 2.92
C ALA A 59 6.54 9.09 1.90
N TYR A 60 7.08 9.36 0.70
CA TYR A 60 6.42 10.01 -0.42
C TYR A 60 5.71 9.08 -1.41
N PHE A 61 5.64 7.76 -1.19
CA PHE A 61 4.90 6.84 -2.08
C PHE A 61 4.17 5.75 -1.28
N ARG A 62 2.83 5.72 -1.37
CA ARG A 62 1.97 4.68 -0.74
C ARG A 62 0.87 4.16 -1.68
N ALA A 63 1.06 4.28 -2.99
CA ALA A 63 0.08 3.83 -3.98
C ALA A 63 0.38 2.40 -4.44
N TYR A 64 -0.24 1.40 -3.81
CA TYR A 64 -0.09 -0.03 -4.15
C TYR A 64 -0.68 -0.42 -5.52
N GLN A 65 -1.52 0.42 -6.12
CA GLN A 65 -2.21 0.11 -7.38
C GLN A 65 -2.03 1.22 -8.43
N GLY A 66 -2.18 2.49 -8.01
CA GLY A 66 -2.18 3.64 -8.90
C GLY A 66 -0.79 4.24 -9.13
N GLY A 67 -0.58 4.80 -10.32
CA GLY A 67 0.67 5.50 -10.67
C GLY A 67 0.84 6.84 -9.96
N VAL A 68 -0.23 7.44 -9.43
CA VAL A 68 -0.18 8.78 -8.81
C VAL A 68 -0.49 8.66 -7.32
N TYR A 69 0.52 8.91 -6.47
CA TYR A 69 0.32 8.99 -5.04
C TYR A 69 0.09 10.43 -4.61
N HIS A 70 -1.12 10.70 -4.13
CA HIS A 70 -1.54 12.02 -3.69
C HIS A 70 -2.24 11.97 -2.32
N LYS A 71 -2.06 13.03 -1.54
CA LYS A 71 -2.72 13.25 -0.25
C LYS A 71 -3.04 14.74 -0.12
N ASP A 72 -4.20 15.06 0.45
CA ASP A 72 -4.62 16.46 0.69
C ASP A 72 -4.61 17.34 -0.59
N ASN A 73 -4.95 16.74 -1.73
CA ASN A 73 -4.91 17.32 -3.07
C ASN A 73 -3.52 17.74 -3.59
N ALA A 74 -2.44 17.18 -3.06
CA ALA A 74 -1.07 17.33 -3.58
C ALA A 74 -0.47 15.96 -3.91
N VAL A 75 0.25 15.88 -5.02
CA VAL A 75 1.01 14.70 -5.44
C VAL A 75 2.39 14.73 -4.79
N TYR A 76 2.75 13.64 -4.14
CA TYR A 76 4.06 13.46 -3.53
C TYR A 76 4.98 12.62 -4.42
N ALA A 77 4.40 11.66 -5.15
CA ALA A 77 5.16 10.87 -6.11
C ALA A 77 4.31 10.34 -7.27
N TYR A 78 5.00 10.12 -8.39
CA TYR A 78 4.47 9.61 -9.64
C TYR A 78 5.29 8.40 -10.09
N LEU A 79 4.62 7.32 -10.48
CA LEU A 79 5.22 6.10 -11.00
C LEU A 79 4.98 6.01 -12.52
N VAL A 80 6.07 5.99 -13.28
CA VAL A 80 6.09 5.73 -14.72
C VAL A 80 6.49 4.27 -14.95
N ASP A 81 5.65 3.47 -15.61
CA ASP A 81 5.87 2.03 -15.76
C ASP A 81 5.16 1.50 -17.03
N GLY A 82 4.81 0.21 -17.10
CA GLY A 82 4.29 -0.44 -18.32
C GLY A 82 2.93 0.00 -18.85
N PHE A 83 2.33 1.09 -18.37
CA PHE A 83 1.02 1.58 -18.79
C PHE A 83 1.09 3.01 -19.32
N GLY A 84 1.87 3.24 -20.38
CA GLY A 84 1.94 4.52 -21.08
C GLY A 84 0.69 4.82 -21.91
N ALA A 85 0.41 6.11 -22.12
CA ALA A 85 -0.61 6.61 -23.04
C ALA A 85 0.01 7.05 -24.37
N LYS A 86 -0.85 7.35 -25.36
CA LYS A 86 -0.43 7.90 -26.65
C LYS A 86 0.43 9.16 -26.43
N ARG A 87 1.58 9.22 -27.12
CA ARG A 87 2.55 10.32 -27.04
C ARG A 87 3.13 10.56 -25.62
N ASP A 88 3.20 9.55 -24.77
CA ASP A 88 4.06 9.65 -23.59
C ASP A 88 5.54 9.62 -24.02
N VAL A 89 6.40 10.35 -23.32
CA VAL A 89 7.84 10.47 -23.62
C VAL A 89 8.62 10.38 -22.31
N CYS A 90 9.74 9.67 -22.30
CA CYS A 90 10.64 9.62 -21.16
C CYS A 90 12.10 9.62 -21.61
N ASN A 91 12.78 10.77 -21.49
CA ASN A 91 14.23 10.86 -21.75
C ASN A 91 15.05 11.00 -20.46
N GLY A 92 14.42 10.89 -19.29
CA GLY A 92 15.08 11.07 -18.00
C GLY A 92 14.89 12.49 -17.49
N ARG A 93 15.49 13.50 -18.14
CA ARG A 93 15.36 14.90 -17.71
C ARG A 93 13.97 15.50 -17.92
N VAL A 94 13.30 15.11 -19.00
CA VAL A 94 11.94 15.48 -19.37
C VAL A 94 11.09 14.23 -19.50
N ILE A 95 9.94 14.25 -18.83
CA ILE A 95 8.95 13.19 -18.90
C ILE A 95 7.62 13.82 -19.27
N ILE A 96 6.98 13.30 -20.32
CA ILE A 96 5.60 13.62 -20.65
C ILE A 96 4.77 12.38 -20.35
N SER A 97 3.84 12.52 -19.41
CA SER A 97 2.94 11.44 -19.02
C SER A 97 1.55 11.98 -18.77
N HIS A 98 0.64 11.12 -18.34
CA HIS A 98 -0.79 11.41 -18.23
C HIS A 98 -1.33 11.33 -16.80
N GLY A 99 -2.52 11.90 -16.58
CA GLY A 99 -3.25 11.77 -15.32
C GLY A 99 -3.78 10.34 -15.11
N GLY A 100 -3.88 9.90 -13.86
CA GLY A 100 -4.39 8.56 -13.53
C GLY A 100 -5.92 8.48 -13.58
N GLY A 101 -6.43 7.25 -13.73
CA GLY A 101 -7.86 6.92 -13.61
C GLY A 101 -8.63 6.94 -14.94
N LYS A 102 -9.92 6.57 -14.85
CA LYS A 102 -10.86 6.42 -15.98
C LYS A 102 -10.47 5.40 -17.06
N SER A 103 -9.38 4.68 -16.87
CA SER A 103 -8.95 3.61 -17.76
C SER A 103 -9.48 2.25 -17.30
N ILE A 104 -9.69 1.33 -18.23
CA ILE A 104 -10.05 -0.07 -17.98
C ILE A 104 -8.96 -0.97 -18.56
N LYS A 105 -8.78 -2.14 -17.95
CA LYS A 105 -7.85 -3.15 -18.47
C LYS A 105 -8.51 -3.90 -19.62
N GLN A 106 -7.84 -3.99 -20.76
CA GLN A 106 -8.24 -4.77 -21.93
C GLN A 106 -6.98 -5.35 -22.59
N ASN A 107 -6.95 -6.67 -22.83
CA ASN A 107 -5.82 -7.37 -23.47
C ASN A 107 -4.44 -6.99 -22.89
N ASP A 108 -4.34 -6.98 -21.56
CA ASP A 108 -3.15 -6.56 -20.79
C ASP A 108 -2.69 -5.11 -20.94
N LYS A 109 -3.46 -4.28 -21.66
CA LYS A 109 -3.26 -2.83 -21.77
C LYS A 109 -4.33 -2.07 -20.97
N TYR A 110 -4.03 -0.82 -20.66
CA TYR A 110 -4.98 0.09 -20.03
C TYR A 110 -5.42 1.15 -21.04
N GLU A 111 -6.70 1.13 -21.37
CA GLU A 111 -7.30 2.05 -22.34
C GLU A 111 -8.32 2.95 -21.66
N LEU A 112 -8.44 4.18 -22.15
CA LEU A 112 -9.36 5.15 -21.58
C LEU A 112 -10.81 4.75 -21.86
N ALA A 113 -11.61 4.58 -20.81
CA ALA A 113 -13.03 4.24 -20.95
C ALA A 113 -13.95 5.44 -20.76
N LYS A 114 -13.45 6.53 -20.18
CA LYS A 114 -14.16 7.79 -19.94
C LYS A 114 -13.20 8.96 -20.00
N SER A 115 -13.68 10.11 -20.48
CA SER A 115 -12.93 11.36 -20.41
C SER A 115 -12.54 11.69 -18.97
N GLN A 116 -11.30 12.12 -18.81
CA GLN A 116 -10.77 12.70 -17.59
C GLN A 116 -11.24 14.14 -17.43
N SER A 117 -11.42 14.55 -16.18
CA SER A 117 -11.84 15.89 -15.79
C SER A 117 -10.77 16.52 -14.89
N PRO A 118 -10.60 17.86 -14.91
CA PRO A 118 -9.78 18.59 -13.92
C PRO A 118 -10.17 18.31 -12.46
N THR A 119 -11.40 17.86 -12.22
CA THR A 119 -11.92 17.54 -10.89
C THR A 119 -11.65 16.10 -10.44
N ASP A 120 -11.14 15.23 -11.32
CA ASP A 120 -10.76 13.87 -10.93
C ASP A 120 -9.56 13.91 -9.98
N ASN A 121 -9.60 13.17 -8.88
CA ASN A 121 -8.63 13.28 -7.77
C ASN A 121 -7.16 13.30 -8.21
N SER A 122 -6.76 12.41 -9.12
CA SER A 122 -5.38 12.35 -9.63
C SER A 122 -5.04 13.57 -10.50
N VAL A 123 -5.91 13.94 -11.44
CA VAL A 123 -5.72 15.09 -12.34
C VAL A 123 -5.71 16.39 -11.56
N LYS A 124 -6.69 16.58 -10.68
CA LYS A 124 -6.80 17.72 -9.77
C LYS A 124 -5.52 17.91 -8.95
N SER A 125 -5.00 16.83 -8.38
CA SER A 125 -3.78 16.91 -7.55
C SER A 125 -2.55 17.27 -8.40
N LEU A 126 -2.41 16.70 -9.61
CA LEU A 126 -1.32 17.06 -10.53
C LEU A 126 -1.41 18.52 -10.98
N LEU A 127 -2.62 19.01 -11.28
CA LEU A 127 -2.86 20.42 -11.59
C LEU A 127 -2.50 21.32 -10.41
N ASN A 128 -2.81 20.92 -9.18
CA ASN A 128 -2.39 21.67 -8.00
C ASN A 128 -0.86 21.74 -7.87
N ASN A 129 -0.13 20.64 -8.10
CA ASN A 129 1.33 20.69 -8.12
C ASN A 129 1.86 21.64 -9.21
N TYR A 130 1.23 21.64 -10.39
CA TYR A 130 1.56 22.55 -11.49
C TYR A 130 1.34 24.03 -11.11
N TYR A 131 0.17 24.38 -10.59
CA TYR A 131 -0.17 25.76 -10.22
C TYR A 131 0.68 26.28 -9.07
N ASN A 132 0.94 25.45 -8.06
CA ASN A 132 1.71 25.83 -6.88
C ASN A 132 3.21 25.64 -7.03
N LYS A 133 3.69 25.21 -8.21
CA LYS A 133 5.10 24.89 -8.48
C LYS A 133 5.69 23.97 -7.40
N GLN A 134 4.93 22.94 -7.04
CA GLN A 134 5.29 22.00 -5.98
C GLN A 134 6.02 20.78 -6.57
N PRO A 135 7.29 20.54 -6.17
CA PRO A 135 8.04 19.36 -6.60
C PRO A 135 7.38 18.05 -6.17
N LEU A 136 7.59 17.00 -6.96
CA LEU A 136 7.19 15.63 -6.63
C LEU A 136 8.29 14.65 -7.03
N ALA A 137 8.35 13.49 -6.38
CA ALA A 137 9.30 12.44 -6.74
C ALA A 137 8.78 11.61 -7.93
N ILE A 138 9.66 11.25 -8.87
CA ILE A 138 9.31 10.29 -9.93
C ILE A 138 10.05 8.98 -9.70
N ILE A 139 9.29 7.89 -9.77
CA ILE A 139 9.75 6.51 -9.74
C ILE A 139 9.53 5.94 -11.14
N ILE A 140 10.51 5.22 -11.66
CA ILE A 140 10.41 4.53 -12.95
C ILE A 140 10.51 3.02 -12.76
N GLY A 141 9.66 2.28 -13.46
CA GLY A 141 9.73 0.82 -13.50
C GLY A 141 10.38 0.29 -14.78
N ASN A 142 11.00 -0.89 -14.71
CA ASN A 142 11.64 -1.53 -15.86
C ASN A 142 10.68 -2.01 -16.97
N LYS A 143 9.36 -1.95 -16.74
CA LYS A 143 8.36 -2.20 -17.79
C LYS A 143 8.05 -0.95 -18.61
N CYS A 144 8.65 0.20 -18.28
CA CYS A 144 8.51 1.43 -19.04
C CYS A 144 9.23 1.36 -20.38
N SER A 145 8.50 1.02 -21.45
CA SER A 145 9.03 0.83 -22.80
C SER A 145 9.40 2.13 -23.53
N ILE A 146 8.97 3.28 -23.03
CA ILE A 146 9.19 4.60 -23.65
C ILE A 146 10.50 5.27 -23.21
N THR A 147 11.30 4.60 -22.36
CA THR A 147 12.58 5.11 -21.88
C THR A 147 13.66 5.02 -22.95
N LYS A 148 14.59 5.98 -22.94
CA LYS A 148 15.81 5.95 -23.76
C LYS A 148 17.01 5.31 -23.07
N PHE A 149 16.86 4.89 -21.82
CA PHE A 149 17.90 4.32 -20.98
C PHE A 149 17.39 3.05 -20.29
N LYS A 150 18.31 2.16 -19.92
CA LYS A 150 17.96 0.92 -19.22
C LYS A 150 17.63 1.21 -17.75
N VAL A 151 16.56 0.60 -17.25
CA VAL A 151 16.18 0.66 -15.83
C VAL A 151 16.71 -0.60 -15.12
N PRO A 152 17.71 -0.50 -14.21
CA PRO A 152 18.46 -1.64 -13.65
C PRO A 152 17.68 -2.63 -12.78
N ALA A 153 16.54 -2.22 -12.26
CA ALA A 153 15.77 -2.95 -11.26
C ALA A 153 14.28 -2.71 -11.50
N ARG A 154 13.42 -3.52 -10.87
CA ARG A 154 11.97 -3.44 -11.12
C ARG A 154 11.42 -2.03 -10.94
N TYR A 155 11.87 -1.31 -9.92
CA TYR A 155 11.59 0.11 -9.70
C TYR A 155 12.83 0.88 -9.25
N CYS A 156 13.09 2.04 -9.86
CA CYS A 156 14.17 2.96 -9.52
C CYS A 156 13.63 4.37 -9.31
N VAL A 157 14.11 5.09 -8.30
CA VAL A 157 13.76 6.50 -8.10
C VAL A 157 14.62 7.38 -9.00
N LEU A 158 14.00 8.19 -9.86
CA LEU A 158 14.71 9.11 -10.74
C LEU A 158 15.13 10.37 -10.01
N GLY A 159 14.25 10.97 -9.22
CA GLY A 159 14.53 12.27 -8.63
C GLY A 159 13.27 13.08 -8.33
N PHE A 160 13.49 14.33 -7.92
CA PHE A 160 12.47 15.36 -7.92
C PHE A 160 12.28 15.98 -9.30
N TYR A 161 11.01 16.25 -9.61
CA TYR A 161 10.57 16.91 -10.82
C TYR A 161 9.56 18.00 -10.49
N LEU A 162 9.48 19.00 -11.35
CA LEU A 162 8.41 19.99 -11.39
C LEU A 162 7.51 19.74 -12.60
N ILE A 163 6.21 19.93 -12.40
CA ILE A 163 5.29 20.01 -13.53
C ILE A 163 5.40 21.42 -14.11
N THR A 164 5.85 21.50 -15.36
CA THR A 164 6.07 22.76 -16.08
C THR A 164 4.89 23.11 -16.96
N HIS A 165 4.16 22.11 -17.46
CA HIS A 165 2.99 22.28 -18.33
C HIS A 165 1.95 21.19 -18.05
N ALA A 166 0.67 21.55 -18.22
CA ALA A 166 -0.46 20.63 -18.15
C ALA A 166 -1.47 20.98 -19.24
N TRP A 167 -2.00 19.98 -19.94
CA TRP A 167 -2.96 20.19 -21.03
C TRP A 167 -3.89 18.98 -21.23
N ALA A 168 -4.98 19.20 -21.96
CA ALA A 168 -5.90 18.14 -22.36
C ALA A 168 -5.60 17.67 -23.80
N GLU A 169 -5.63 16.37 -24.02
CA GLU A 169 -5.54 15.73 -25.33
C GLU A 169 -6.82 14.96 -25.66
N LEU A 170 -7.11 14.88 -26.95
CA LEU A 170 -8.12 13.96 -27.46
C LEU A 170 -7.46 12.63 -27.84
N GLU A 171 -8.02 11.54 -27.33
CA GLU A 171 -7.61 10.16 -27.59
C GLU A 171 -8.78 9.40 -28.22
N ASP A 172 -8.55 8.85 -29.41
CA ASP A 172 -9.53 8.03 -30.11
C ASP A 172 -9.73 6.71 -29.33
N GLY A 173 -10.97 6.27 -29.15
CA GLY A 173 -11.24 4.92 -28.62
C GLY A 173 -11.00 3.88 -29.72
N GLU A 174 -10.19 2.86 -29.46
CA GLU A 174 -9.99 1.76 -30.42
C GLU A 174 -11.31 0.98 -30.64
N ASN A 175 -11.53 0.49 -31.86
CA ASN A 175 -12.75 -0.22 -32.22
C ASN A 175 -12.79 -1.60 -31.53
N LEU A 176 -13.90 -1.84 -30.83
CA LEU A 176 -14.22 -3.12 -30.19
C LEU A 176 -14.39 -4.23 -31.25
N ASN A 177 -13.44 -5.17 -31.34
CA ASN A 177 -13.73 -6.48 -31.90
C ASN A 177 -14.31 -7.36 -30.79
N ASP A 178 -15.56 -7.78 -30.97
CA ASP A 178 -16.41 -8.41 -29.94
C ASP A 178 -16.05 -9.88 -29.60
N GLU A 179 -14.95 -10.46 -30.10
CA GLU A 179 -14.75 -11.93 -30.04
C GLU A 179 -13.63 -12.50 -29.15
N GLU A 180 -12.77 -11.71 -28.49
CA GLU A 180 -11.76 -12.30 -27.59
C GLU A 180 -11.64 -11.55 -26.26
N ALA A 181 -12.71 -11.58 -25.45
CA ALA A 181 -12.63 -11.23 -24.03
C ALA A 181 -12.44 -12.49 -23.18
N LEU A 182 -11.33 -13.19 -23.38
CA LEU A 182 -10.86 -14.27 -22.52
C LEU A 182 -9.44 -13.96 -22.04
N ASN A 183 -9.35 -13.27 -20.90
CA ASN A 183 -8.57 -13.70 -19.73
C ASN A 183 -8.73 -12.66 -18.62
N GLU A 184 -9.34 -13.09 -17.51
CA GLU A 184 -9.40 -12.35 -16.25
C GLU A 184 -8.02 -12.40 -15.57
N ASP A 185 -7.08 -11.57 -16.01
CA ASP A 185 -6.04 -11.08 -15.12
C ASP A 185 -6.41 -9.64 -14.75
N ALA A 186 -7.38 -9.47 -13.86
CA ALA A 186 -7.49 -8.21 -13.12
C ALA A 186 -6.11 -7.95 -12.51
N LEU A 187 -5.57 -6.71 -12.58
CA LEU A 187 -4.42 -6.33 -11.77
C LEU A 187 -4.68 -6.87 -10.38
N ILE A 188 -3.80 -7.79 -9.95
CA ILE A 188 -3.91 -8.40 -8.65
C ILE A 188 -3.78 -7.25 -7.67
N ASP A 189 -4.86 -6.99 -6.95
CA ASP A 189 -4.91 -5.94 -5.96
C ASP A 189 -3.95 -6.35 -4.84
N GLU A 190 -2.68 -5.92 -4.93
CA GLU A 190 -1.64 -6.27 -3.97
C GLU A 190 -2.06 -5.87 -2.56
N GLU A 191 -2.73 -4.72 -2.41
CA GLU A 191 -3.23 -4.28 -1.10
C GLU A 191 -4.37 -5.17 -0.61
N ALA A 192 -5.29 -5.60 -1.46
CA ALA A 192 -6.34 -6.52 -1.08
C ALA A 192 -5.83 -7.94 -0.84
N LEU A 193 -4.79 -8.38 -1.55
CA LEU A 193 -4.07 -9.62 -1.24
C LEU A 193 -3.43 -9.52 0.14
N ILE A 194 -2.69 -8.44 0.41
CA ILE A 194 -2.06 -8.17 1.70
C ILE A 194 -3.10 -8.09 2.83
N ASN A 195 -4.27 -7.53 2.55
CA ASN A 195 -5.35 -7.37 3.51
C ASN A 195 -6.35 -8.53 3.54
N ASN A 196 -6.15 -9.57 2.72
CA ASN A 196 -7.12 -10.65 2.45
C ASN A 196 -8.56 -10.15 2.21
N THR A 197 -8.73 -8.99 1.57
CA THR A 197 -10.05 -8.42 1.29
C THR A 197 -10.62 -8.94 -0.03
N PRO A 198 -11.93 -9.21 -0.11
CA PRO A 198 -12.56 -9.58 -1.37
C PRO A 198 -12.36 -8.47 -2.40
N VAL A 199 -11.67 -8.79 -3.50
CA VAL A 199 -11.53 -7.87 -4.64
C VAL A 199 -12.94 -7.58 -5.15
N ALA A 200 -13.33 -6.32 -5.12
CA ALA A 200 -14.64 -5.91 -5.63
C ALA A 200 -14.65 -6.21 -7.14
N LYS A 201 -15.46 -7.19 -7.56
CA LYS A 201 -15.73 -7.41 -8.99
C LYS A 201 -16.32 -6.12 -9.56
N THR A 202 -15.56 -5.42 -10.39
CA THR A 202 -16.03 -4.26 -11.13
C THR A 202 -17.22 -4.69 -11.98
N LYS A 203 -18.37 -4.04 -11.77
CA LYS A 203 -19.58 -4.33 -12.53
C LYS A 203 -19.33 -4.02 -14.01
N LYS A 204 -19.47 -5.03 -14.87
CA LYS A 204 -19.46 -4.90 -16.32
C LYS A 204 -20.61 -3.97 -16.75
N HIS A 205 -20.27 -2.82 -17.32
CA HIS A 205 -21.23 -2.04 -18.10
C HIS A 205 -21.08 -2.46 -19.57
N LYS A 206 -22.10 -3.16 -20.09
CA LYS A 206 -22.28 -3.32 -21.54
C LYS A 206 -22.93 -2.04 -22.07
N SER A 207 -22.21 -1.25 -22.84
CA SER A 207 -22.82 -0.25 -23.71
C SER A 207 -22.18 -0.33 -25.09
N LYS A 208 -22.96 -0.75 -26.08
CA LYS A 208 -22.65 -0.54 -27.50
C LYS A 208 -22.76 0.95 -27.79
N SER A 209 -21.66 1.59 -28.15
CA SER A 209 -21.65 2.95 -28.69
C SER A 209 -20.46 3.08 -29.63
N LYS A 210 -20.67 3.70 -30.80
CA LYS A 210 -19.61 4.20 -31.67
C LYS A 210 -18.52 4.90 -30.83
N SER A 211 -17.24 4.68 -31.14
CA SER A 211 -16.09 5.23 -30.40
C SER A 211 -16.18 6.75 -30.38
N LYS A 212 -16.68 7.31 -29.28
CA LYS A 212 -16.51 8.73 -29.03
C LYS A 212 -15.09 8.92 -28.51
N PRO A 213 -14.34 9.90 -29.02
CA PRO A 213 -13.02 10.17 -28.50
C PRO A 213 -13.12 10.67 -27.04
N PHE A 214 -12.12 10.33 -26.25
CA PHE A 214 -12.04 10.67 -24.83
C PHE A 214 -11.00 11.76 -24.59
N ILE A 215 -11.20 12.53 -23.53
CA ILE A 215 -10.22 13.54 -23.09
C ILE A 215 -9.25 12.88 -22.11
N ARG A 216 -7.95 13.02 -22.35
CA ARG A 216 -6.87 12.63 -21.43
C ARG A 216 -6.08 13.86 -21.00
N TRP A 217 -5.81 13.99 -19.70
CA TRP A 217 -4.94 15.03 -19.19
C TRP A 217 -3.48 14.60 -19.24
N LYS A 218 -2.62 15.50 -19.69
CA LYS A 218 -1.19 15.29 -19.91
C LYS A 218 -0.38 16.33 -19.16
N PHE A 219 0.80 15.94 -18.73
CA PHE A 219 1.67 16.71 -17.86
C PHE A 219 3.12 16.56 -18.33
N ARG A 220 3.85 17.67 -18.40
CA ARG A 220 5.29 17.71 -18.64
C ARG A 220 6.02 17.91 -17.33
N PHE A 221 6.80 16.91 -16.95
CA PHE A 221 7.68 16.91 -15.79
C PHE A 221 9.11 17.22 -16.23
N GLU A 222 9.77 18.12 -15.51
CA GLU A 222 11.17 18.49 -15.73
C GLU A 222 11.97 18.24 -14.46
N TRP A 223 13.12 17.59 -14.59
CA TRP A 223 14.01 17.21 -13.48
C TRP A 223 14.65 18.46 -12.86
N ILE A 224 14.84 18.44 -11.54
CA ILE A 224 15.40 19.57 -10.78
C ILE A 224 16.89 19.35 -10.53
N ASP A 225 17.74 20.27 -10.97
CA ASP A 225 19.20 20.09 -10.87
C ASP A 225 19.78 20.21 -9.45
N THR A 226 19.06 20.85 -8.53
CA THR A 226 19.54 21.16 -7.16
C THR A 226 19.27 20.06 -6.13
N GLN A 227 19.11 18.80 -6.55
CA GLN A 227 18.75 17.68 -5.67
C GLN A 227 19.94 16.85 -5.17
N GLU A 228 19.67 15.88 -4.28
CA GLU A 228 20.69 15.15 -3.49
C GLU A 228 21.63 14.25 -4.30
N PHE A 229 21.34 13.95 -5.56
CA PHE A 229 22.17 13.08 -6.38
C PHE A 229 22.07 13.42 -7.87
N PHE A 230 23.16 13.14 -8.58
CA PHE A 230 23.25 13.22 -10.03
C PHE A 230 22.42 12.13 -10.73
N PRO A 231 21.87 12.41 -11.92
CA PRO A 231 21.04 11.47 -12.66
C PRO A 231 21.82 10.19 -12.98
N TRP A 232 21.42 9.08 -12.35
CA TRP A 232 22.10 7.80 -12.52
C TRP A 232 21.84 7.18 -13.90
N TRP A 233 20.96 7.71 -14.73
CA TRP A 233 20.72 7.18 -16.09
C TRP A 233 21.60 7.86 -17.16
N GLU A 234 22.42 8.84 -16.79
CA GLU A 234 23.30 9.58 -17.71
C GLU A 234 24.77 9.24 -17.48
N ASP A 235 25.57 9.29 -18.54
CA ASP A 235 27.02 9.12 -18.45
C ASP A 235 27.65 10.39 -17.84
N PRO A 236 28.58 10.29 -16.87
CA PRO A 236 29.31 11.42 -16.33
C PRO A 236 29.99 12.29 -17.39
N ALA A 237 30.40 11.71 -18.52
CA ALA A 237 30.93 12.45 -19.65
C ALA A 237 29.88 13.31 -20.36
N GLU A 238 28.59 12.93 -20.30
CA GLU A 238 27.47 13.75 -20.78
C GLU A 238 27.10 14.84 -19.77
N ILE A 239 27.18 14.55 -18.46
CA ILE A 239 26.96 15.55 -17.39
C ILE A 239 27.99 16.69 -17.50
N ASN A 240 29.28 16.36 -17.65
CA ASN A 240 30.36 17.36 -17.74
C ASN A 240 30.29 18.22 -19.01
N LYS A 241 29.64 17.77 -20.08
CA LYS A 241 29.48 18.58 -21.31
C LYS A 241 28.47 19.72 -21.11
N MET A 242 27.47 19.54 -20.25
CA MET A 242 26.51 20.60 -19.92
C MET A 242 27.09 21.64 -18.95
N ASP A 243 28.01 21.25 -18.05
CA ASP A 243 28.68 22.17 -17.13
C ASP A 243 29.82 23.00 -17.77
N LEU A 244 30.27 22.63 -18.98
CA LEU A 244 31.33 23.32 -19.73
C LEU A 244 30.80 24.36 -20.72
N ASP A 245 29.48 24.51 -20.85
CA ASP A 245 28.88 25.67 -21.51
C ASP A 245 29.05 26.88 -20.57
N ASP A 246 29.90 27.82 -21.01
CA ASP A 246 30.44 28.98 -20.29
C ASP A 246 29.42 29.73 -19.39
N PRO A 247 29.69 29.94 -18.08
CA PRO A 247 28.85 30.77 -17.22
C PRO A 247 28.81 32.25 -17.64
N ASN A 248 29.71 32.69 -18.53
CA ASN A 248 29.73 34.02 -19.15
C ASN A 248 29.16 34.05 -20.58
N SER A 249 28.52 32.98 -21.05
CA SER A 249 27.65 33.09 -22.22
C SER A 249 26.40 33.85 -21.76
N ASP A 250 26.38 35.15 -22.03
CA ASP A 250 25.21 36.05 -21.99
C ASP A 250 24.11 35.63 -23.01
N ASN A 251 23.91 34.33 -23.23
CA ASN A 251 22.76 33.78 -23.94
C ASN A 251 21.62 33.49 -22.97
N ASN A 252 21.40 34.38 -22.01
CA ASN A 252 20.12 34.53 -21.33
C ASN A 252 19.14 35.30 -22.23
N GLU A 253 19.18 35.04 -23.55
CA GLU A 253 17.99 35.21 -24.37
C GLU A 253 17.02 34.18 -23.83
N ASN A 254 16.06 34.64 -23.02
CA ASN A 254 14.81 33.91 -22.82
C ASN A 254 14.46 33.32 -24.18
N MET A 255 14.43 31.98 -24.32
CA MET A 255 13.79 31.36 -25.47
C MET A 255 12.29 31.71 -25.35
N GLU A 256 11.95 32.94 -25.71
CA GLU A 256 10.60 33.44 -25.90
C GLU A 256 10.08 32.74 -27.14
N ILE A 257 9.68 31.48 -26.95
CA ILE A 257 8.81 30.84 -27.91
C ILE A 257 7.47 31.53 -27.75
N ASP A 258 7.10 32.31 -28.76
CA ASP A 258 5.83 33.02 -28.83
C ASP A 258 4.68 32.07 -28.52
N SER A 259 3.98 32.38 -27.43
CA SER A 259 2.75 31.70 -27.07
C SER A 259 1.59 32.32 -27.84
N ASP A 260 0.93 31.51 -28.66
CA ASP A 260 -0.16 31.99 -29.50
C ASP A 260 -1.48 32.06 -28.72
N THR A 261 -2.41 32.89 -29.19
CA THR A 261 -3.74 33.04 -28.59
C THR A 261 -4.81 32.42 -29.47
N CYS A 262 -5.60 31.51 -28.90
CA CYS A 262 -6.71 30.90 -29.63
C CYS A 262 -7.77 31.96 -29.97
N ASN A 263 -8.06 32.14 -31.25
CA ASN A 263 -9.05 33.12 -31.70
C ASN A 263 -10.48 32.85 -31.22
N THR A 264 -10.78 31.63 -30.75
CA THR A 264 -12.12 31.18 -30.34
C THR A 264 -12.34 31.32 -28.83
N CYS A 265 -11.48 30.74 -27.99
CA CYS A 265 -11.61 30.84 -26.53
C CYS A 265 -10.76 31.97 -25.91
N LYS A 266 -9.92 32.64 -26.70
CA LYS A 266 -9.01 33.73 -26.27
C LYS A 266 -7.99 33.31 -25.21
N GLN A 267 -7.81 32.00 -24.99
CA GLN A 267 -6.78 31.46 -24.14
C GLN A 267 -5.46 31.39 -24.89
N GLN A 268 -4.37 31.67 -24.17
CA GLN A 268 -3.00 31.60 -24.66
C GLN A 268 -2.42 30.21 -24.37
N PHE A 269 -1.71 29.62 -25.33
CA PHE A 269 -1.08 28.31 -25.17
C PHE A 269 0.37 28.33 -25.63
N PHE A 270 1.20 27.58 -24.91
CA PHE A 270 2.54 27.26 -25.36
C PHE A 270 2.47 26.30 -26.56
N PRO A 271 3.32 26.44 -27.59
CA PRO A 271 3.32 25.53 -28.74
C PRO A 271 3.94 24.18 -28.37
N ILE A 272 3.10 23.30 -27.81
CA ILE A 272 3.46 21.93 -27.41
C ILE A 272 3.80 21.06 -28.63
N TYR A 273 3.09 21.25 -29.73
CA TYR A 273 3.21 20.49 -30.96
C TYR A 273 3.83 21.33 -32.07
N ASN A 274 4.36 20.68 -33.11
CA ASN A 274 4.84 21.36 -34.32
C ASN A 274 3.74 22.13 -35.07
N SER A 275 2.47 21.91 -34.71
CA SER A 275 1.32 22.62 -35.27
C SER A 275 0.56 23.39 -34.20
N TRP A 276 0.16 24.62 -34.52
CA TRP A 276 -0.65 25.44 -33.64
C TRP A 276 -2.05 24.85 -33.44
N MET A 277 -2.44 24.58 -32.19
CA MET A 277 -3.71 23.97 -31.85
C MET A 277 -4.28 24.48 -30.51
N CYS A 278 -5.61 24.45 -30.37
CA CYS A 278 -6.26 24.80 -29.11
C CYS A 278 -6.35 23.59 -28.17
N LEU A 279 -5.84 23.73 -26.94
CA LEU A 279 -5.77 22.67 -25.94
C LEU A 279 -6.80 22.81 -24.80
N GLU A 280 -7.67 23.83 -24.87
CA GLU A 280 -8.74 24.03 -23.90
C GLU A 280 -9.94 23.14 -24.22
N SER A 281 -10.18 22.13 -23.37
CA SER A 281 -11.21 21.11 -23.55
C SER A 281 -12.64 21.66 -23.67
N SER A 282 -12.93 22.84 -23.12
CA SER A 282 -14.23 23.51 -23.22
C SER A 282 -14.41 24.32 -24.52
N CYS A 283 -13.35 24.48 -25.32
CA CYS A 283 -13.37 25.26 -26.55
C CYS A 283 -13.96 24.49 -27.74
N LYS A 284 -14.72 25.18 -28.59
CA LYS A 284 -15.23 24.61 -29.86
C LYS A 284 -14.14 24.23 -30.87
N SER A 285 -12.96 24.82 -30.67
CA SER A 285 -11.75 24.58 -31.47
C SER A 285 -10.77 23.64 -30.78
N PHE A 286 -11.17 23.01 -29.66
CA PHE A 286 -10.38 22.01 -28.96
C PHE A 286 -9.91 20.92 -29.91
N TRP A 287 -8.61 20.59 -29.84
CA TRP A 287 -7.98 19.53 -30.62
C TRP A 287 -8.10 19.70 -32.14
N LYS A 288 -8.14 20.95 -32.60
CA LYS A 288 -8.05 21.33 -34.01
C LYS A 288 -6.78 22.12 -34.26
N ILE A 289 -6.24 22.00 -35.46
CA ILE A 289 -5.09 22.78 -35.92
C ILE A 289 -5.58 24.01 -36.68
N TRP A 290 -4.90 25.13 -36.48
CA TRP A 290 -5.15 26.35 -37.23
C TRP A 290 -4.47 26.29 -38.60
N ASN A 291 -5.25 26.29 -39.68
CA ASN A 291 -4.72 26.42 -41.03
C ASN A 291 -4.56 27.91 -41.37
N THR A 292 -3.32 28.38 -41.42
CA THR A 292 -3.00 29.80 -41.69
C THR A 292 -3.39 30.24 -43.10
N VAL A 293 -3.38 29.33 -44.08
CA VAL A 293 -3.74 29.63 -45.47
C VAL A 293 -5.25 29.77 -45.64
N LYS A 294 -6.03 28.86 -45.05
CA LYS A 294 -7.50 28.88 -45.12
C LYS A 294 -8.14 29.76 -44.04
N MET A 295 -7.35 30.23 -43.08
CA MET A 295 -7.80 30.94 -41.88
C MET A 295 -8.94 30.21 -41.16
N SER A 296 -8.82 28.89 -41.02
CA SER A 296 -9.86 28.02 -40.47
C SER A 296 -9.30 26.90 -39.60
N TRP A 297 -10.10 26.42 -38.64
CA TRP A 297 -9.77 25.27 -37.82
C TRP A 297 -10.04 23.94 -38.55
N GLU A 298 -9.03 23.08 -38.62
CA GLU A 298 -9.09 21.75 -39.23
C GLU A 298 -8.86 20.66 -38.16
N ASN A 299 -9.37 19.45 -38.37
CA ASN A 299 -9.16 18.36 -37.42
C ASN A 299 -7.67 18.03 -37.31
N ALA A 300 -7.18 17.80 -36.09
CA ALA A 300 -5.79 17.40 -35.88
C ALA A 300 -5.52 16.02 -36.53
N PRO A 301 -4.35 15.82 -37.17
CA PRO A 301 -3.93 14.54 -37.69
C PRO A 301 -3.63 13.57 -36.54
N GLN A 302 -3.59 12.27 -36.85
CA GLN A 302 -3.35 11.25 -35.82
C GLN A 302 -1.89 11.18 -35.36
N ASP A 303 -0.96 11.60 -36.21
CA ASP A 303 0.51 11.56 -36.09
C ASP A 303 1.08 12.92 -35.67
N LEU A 304 0.62 13.44 -34.54
CA LEU A 304 1.18 14.66 -33.95
C LEU A 304 2.58 14.41 -33.36
N SER A 305 3.51 15.30 -33.70
CA SER A 305 4.86 15.36 -33.13
C SER A 305 5.03 16.57 -32.21
N PHE A 306 5.69 16.36 -31.08
CA PHE A 306 6.04 17.45 -30.16
C PHE A 306 7.01 18.41 -30.81
N ASN A 307 6.91 19.69 -30.44
CA ASN A 307 7.95 20.67 -30.72
C ASN A 307 9.27 20.19 -30.06
N PRO A 308 10.40 20.11 -30.77
CA PRO A 308 11.67 19.67 -30.19
C PRO A 308 12.09 20.42 -28.94
N ILE A 309 11.78 21.73 -28.85
CA ILE A 309 12.11 22.56 -27.70
C ILE A 309 11.28 22.15 -26.46
N PHE A 310 10.08 21.61 -26.67
CA PHE A 310 9.26 21.08 -25.59
C PHE A 310 9.81 19.79 -24.97
N LEU A 311 10.76 19.11 -25.66
CA LEU A 311 11.35 17.85 -25.22
C LEU A 311 12.68 18.01 -24.47
N VAL A 312 13.22 19.23 -24.37
CA VAL A 312 14.46 19.54 -23.65
C VAL A 312 14.17 20.33 -22.36
N PRO A 313 15.04 20.28 -21.33
CA PRO A 313 14.92 21.11 -20.12
C PRO A 313 15.03 22.61 -20.43
N GLY A 314 14.62 23.46 -19.48
CA GLY A 314 14.75 24.92 -19.59
C GLY A 314 13.51 25.72 -19.19
N PHE A 315 12.45 25.07 -18.68
CA PHE A 315 11.21 25.75 -18.29
C PHE A 315 11.07 25.99 -16.79
N ILE A 316 12.04 25.55 -15.99
CA ILE A 316 12.10 25.88 -14.57
C ILE A 316 12.92 27.17 -14.40
N SER A 317 12.31 28.21 -13.84
CA SER A 317 13.02 29.47 -13.59
C SER A 317 14.05 29.33 -12.47
N GLY A 318 15.13 30.13 -12.55
CA GLY A 318 16.17 30.18 -11.50
C GLY A 318 15.61 30.52 -10.10
N GLU A 319 14.58 31.36 -10.02
CA GLU A 319 13.87 31.65 -8.76
C GLU A 319 13.29 30.39 -8.12
N ILE A 320 12.68 29.51 -8.91
CA ILE A 320 12.11 28.25 -8.40
C ILE A 320 13.24 27.29 -7.99
N LEU A 321 14.33 27.20 -8.77
CA LEU A 321 15.47 26.34 -8.45
C LEU A 321 16.19 26.75 -7.15
N SER A 322 16.13 28.04 -6.79
CA SER A 322 16.67 28.55 -5.52
C SER A 322 15.89 28.12 -4.27
N ARG A 323 14.67 27.59 -4.43
CA ARG A 323 13.84 27.18 -3.30
C ARG A 323 14.31 25.81 -2.78
N PRO A 324 14.30 25.59 -1.46
CA PRO A 324 14.65 24.29 -0.91
C PRO A 324 13.65 23.22 -1.32
N LEU A 325 14.14 22.00 -1.56
CA LEU A 325 13.30 20.84 -1.80
C LEU A 325 12.50 20.47 -0.54
N PRO A 326 11.28 19.92 -0.69
CA PRO A 326 10.35 19.76 0.42
C PRO A 326 10.77 18.71 1.45
N PHE A 327 11.55 17.70 1.03
CA PHE A 327 12.06 16.63 1.89
C PHE A 327 13.21 15.91 1.19
N SER A 328 13.96 15.08 1.93
CA SER A 328 14.97 14.23 1.31
C SER A 328 14.35 13.08 0.53
N ILE A 329 14.79 12.89 -0.70
CA ILE A 329 14.34 11.78 -1.56
C ILE A 329 14.93 10.44 -1.15
N ILE A 330 16.08 10.47 -0.46
CA ILE A 330 16.73 9.30 0.11
C ILE A 330 16.10 9.04 1.48
N PRO A 331 15.40 7.90 1.68
CA PRO A 331 14.78 7.63 2.96
C PRO A 331 15.82 7.58 4.08
N SER A 332 15.56 8.30 5.18
CA SER A 332 16.38 8.18 6.38
C SER A 332 16.29 6.78 6.97
N PRO A 333 17.33 6.29 7.66
CA PRO A 333 17.26 5.05 8.42
C PRO A 333 16.08 5.07 9.41
N PRO A 334 15.45 3.91 9.69
CA PRO A 334 14.27 3.84 10.54
C PRO A 334 14.52 4.23 12.01
N ILE A 335 15.77 4.40 12.45
CA ILE A 335 16.14 4.70 13.84
C ILE A 335 16.75 6.12 13.91
N GLY A 336 16.00 7.07 14.46
CA GLY A 336 16.53 8.37 14.91
C GLY A 336 16.99 8.29 16.37
N HIS A 337 17.95 9.13 16.77
CA HIS A 337 18.65 9.12 18.06
C HIS A 337 17.79 9.24 19.35
N ASN A 338 16.47 9.33 19.26
CA ASN A 338 15.59 9.45 20.41
C ASN A 338 14.69 8.20 20.49
N ASN A 339 14.85 7.41 21.56
CA ASN A 339 14.09 6.20 21.92
C ASN A 339 12.56 6.41 22.11
N ILE A 340 11.99 7.49 21.57
CA ILE A 340 10.58 7.84 21.66
C ILE A 340 9.84 7.12 20.53
N GLY A 341 9.05 6.09 20.87
CA GLY A 341 8.09 5.48 19.94
C GLY A 341 8.41 4.05 19.49
N ALA A 342 8.87 3.18 20.38
CA ALA A 342 8.97 1.75 20.12
C ALA A 342 7.67 1.15 19.58
N TYR A 343 7.76 0.31 18.55
CA TYR A 343 6.62 -0.31 17.85
C TYR A 343 5.61 0.66 17.21
N SER A 344 5.99 1.93 17.05
CA SER A 344 5.27 2.88 16.18
C SER A 344 5.29 2.46 14.72
N LEU A 345 4.55 3.18 13.88
CA LEU A 345 4.60 3.01 12.41
C LEU A 345 6.05 2.93 11.89
N MET A 346 6.98 3.70 12.46
CA MET A 346 8.39 3.73 12.03
C MET A 346 9.12 2.40 12.26
N HIS A 347 8.72 1.60 13.25
CA HIS A 347 9.41 0.37 13.59
C HIS A 347 9.05 -0.76 12.61
N TRP A 348 7.86 -0.82 12.03
CA TRP A 348 7.55 -1.86 11.03
C TRP A 348 7.81 -1.44 9.58
N LYS A 349 8.10 -0.15 9.32
CA LYS A 349 8.46 0.31 7.98
C LYS A 349 9.62 -0.50 7.39
N GLY A 350 9.64 -0.56 6.07
CA GLY A 350 10.82 -1.01 5.34
C GLY A 350 12.00 -0.08 5.58
N TYR A 351 13.16 -0.45 5.07
CA TYR A 351 14.38 0.32 5.27
C TYR A 351 15.16 0.48 3.98
N HIS A 352 15.91 1.58 3.91
CA HIS A 352 16.84 1.88 2.82
C HIS A 352 18.25 1.41 3.19
N CYS A 353 18.85 0.62 2.31
CA CYS A 353 20.18 0.10 2.50
C CYS A 353 21.23 1.09 1.97
N LEU A 354 21.93 1.78 2.89
CA LEU A 354 23.02 2.71 2.57
C LEU A 354 24.16 2.09 1.75
N ARG A 355 24.31 0.75 1.79
CA ARG A 355 25.35 0.02 1.05
C ARG A 355 25.06 -0.12 -0.44
N CYS A 356 23.80 -0.32 -0.82
CA CYS A 356 23.42 -0.71 -2.18
C CYS A 356 22.27 0.08 -2.80
N GLY A 357 21.61 0.95 -2.04
CA GLY A 357 20.46 1.76 -2.47
C GLY A 357 19.11 1.02 -2.44
N ARG A 358 19.09 -0.29 -2.17
CA ARG A 358 17.83 -1.06 -2.15
C ARG A 358 16.96 -0.65 -0.98
N VAL A 359 15.67 -0.46 -1.22
CA VAL A 359 14.66 -0.47 -0.16
C VAL A 359 14.05 -1.86 0.00
N SER A 360 13.88 -2.31 1.24
CA SER A 360 13.38 -3.65 1.55
C SER A 360 12.36 -3.60 2.68
N CYS A 361 11.30 -4.42 2.58
CA CYS A 361 10.35 -4.63 3.66
C CYS A 361 11.07 -5.15 4.91
N ARG A 362 10.65 -4.74 6.11
CA ARG A 362 11.09 -5.40 7.34
C ARG A 362 10.41 -6.75 7.43
N VAL A 363 11.17 -7.84 7.32
CA VAL A 363 10.63 -9.21 7.37
C VAL A 363 10.87 -9.87 8.73
N LYS A 364 12.06 -9.69 9.31
CA LYS A 364 12.46 -10.34 10.58
C LYS A 364 12.02 -9.52 11.78
N TRP A 365 11.63 -10.21 12.86
CA TRP A 365 11.27 -9.56 14.12
C TRP A 365 12.46 -8.83 14.74
N SER A 366 13.65 -9.42 14.73
CA SER A 366 14.82 -8.90 15.44
C SER A 366 15.64 -7.86 14.66
N CYS A 367 15.45 -7.73 13.35
CA CYS A 367 16.26 -6.83 12.51
C CYS A 367 15.62 -6.47 11.16
N TRP A 368 16.16 -5.44 10.53
CA TRP A 368 16.04 -5.22 9.09
C TRP A 368 17.19 -5.92 8.37
N GLU A 369 16.93 -6.47 7.19
CA GLU A 369 17.94 -7.17 6.37
C GLU A 369 17.77 -6.82 4.89
N CYS A 370 18.89 -6.54 4.22
CA CYS A 370 18.88 -6.18 2.80
C CYS A 370 18.70 -7.44 1.98
N MET A 371 17.66 -7.51 1.17
CA MET A 371 17.48 -8.67 0.29
C MET A 371 18.48 -8.71 -0.88
N ASN A 372 19.33 -7.70 -1.04
CA ASN A 372 20.40 -7.68 -2.05
C ASN A 372 21.78 -8.00 -1.49
N CYS A 373 22.19 -7.31 -0.41
CA CYS A 373 23.56 -7.41 0.12
C CYS A 373 23.64 -7.97 1.55
N HIS A 374 22.51 -8.42 2.10
CA HIS A 374 22.35 -9.01 3.43
C HIS A 374 22.87 -8.17 4.61
N LYS A 375 23.16 -6.88 4.40
CA LYS A 375 23.49 -5.96 5.49
C LYS A 375 22.28 -5.85 6.41
N THR A 376 22.50 -6.16 7.69
CA THR A 376 21.48 -6.07 8.73
C THR A 376 21.59 -4.77 9.50
N LEU A 377 20.45 -4.31 10.00
CA LEU A 377 20.32 -3.27 11.02
C LEU A 377 19.48 -3.87 12.15
N SER A 378 20.03 -3.97 13.36
CA SER A 378 19.32 -4.52 14.51
C SER A 378 18.13 -3.64 14.87
N ALA A 379 17.00 -4.27 15.20
CA ALA A 379 15.88 -3.56 15.77
C ALA A 379 16.14 -3.25 17.24
N LEU A 380 15.90 -2.00 17.65
CA LEU A 380 15.96 -1.63 19.05
C LEU A 380 14.89 -2.43 19.81
N LYS A 381 15.31 -3.18 20.83
CA LYS A 381 14.42 -3.89 21.74
C LYS A 381 14.01 -2.94 22.86
N THR A 382 12.91 -2.22 22.65
CA THR A 382 12.23 -1.53 23.75
C THR A 382 11.07 -2.42 24.18
N ILE A 383 10.96 -2.71 25.47
CA ILE A 383 9.85 -3.47 26.02
C ILE A 383 8.78 -2.47 26.45
N LEU A 384 7.55 -2.66 25.95
CA LEU A 384 6.39 -1.87 26.34
C LEU A 384 5.61 -2.60 27.44
N ASP A 385 5.42 -1.91 28.56
CA ASP A 385 4.51 -2.33 29.62
C ASP A 385 3.06 -2.04 29.25
N LYS A 386 2.11 -2.76 29.87
CA LYS A 386 0.67 -2.54 29.63
C LYS A 386 0.24 -1.09 29.88
N SER A 387 0.87 -0.41 30.85
CA SER A 387 0.55 0.97 31.22
C SER A 387 0.90 1.97 30.12
N MET A 388 1.89 1.65 29.27
CA MET A 388 2.25 2.46 28.10
C MET A 388 1.32 2.21 26.91
N LEU A 389 0.58 1.10 26.92
CA LEU A 389 -0.27 0.62 25.83
C LEU A 389 -1.77 0.85 26.09
N ALA A 390 -2.13 1.06 27.35
CA ALA A 390 -3.49 1.31 27.79
C ALA A 390 -3.95 2.71 27.40
N ASP A 391 -5.24 2.86 27.17
CA ASP A 391 -5.87 4.17 27.00
C ASP A 391 -5.89 4.88 28.36
N PRO A 392 -5.21 6.02 28.54
CA PRO A 392 -5.10 6.70 29.84
C PRO A 392 -6.43 7.25 30.35
N HIS A 393 -7.44 7.38 29.49
CA HIS A 393 -8.78 7.82 29.87
C HIS A 393 -9.73 6.66 30.18
N ARG A 394 -9.28 5.42 29.97
CA ARG A 394 -10.07 4.22 30.27
C ARG A 394 -10.02 3.94 31.77
N LEU A 395 -11.19 3.61 32.34
CA LEU A 395 -11.29 3.15 33.71
C LEU A 395 -10.56 1.82 33.88
N VAL A 396 -9.71 1.74 34.90
CA VAL A 396 -9.09 0.47 35.33
C VAL A 396 -10.09 -0.25 36.22
N PHE A 397 -10.55 -1.42 35.79
CA PHE A 397 -11.46 -2.24 36.58
C PHE A 397 -10.67 -3.06 37.59
N THR A 398 -10.77 -2.69 38.87
CA THR A 398 -10.25 -3.44 40.02
C THR A 398 -11.28 -4.39 40.64
N GLY A 399 -12.44 -4.53 39.97
CA GLY A 399 -13.56 -5.42 40.32
C GLY A 399 -14.35 -5.79 39.05
N PRO A 400 -15.63 -6.20 39.15
CA PRO A 400 -16.43 -6.53 37.97
C PRO A 400 -16.54 -5.34 37.02
N ALA A 401 -16.07 -5.50 35.78
CA ALA A 401 -16.17 -4.47 34.74
C ALA A 401 -17.63 -4.09 34.39
N THR A 402 -17.82 -2.91 33.81
CA THR A 402 -19.13 -2.51 33.29
C THR A 402 -19.32 -3.03 31.85
N ASP A 403 -20.56 -3.35 31.49
CA ASP A 403 -20.93 -4.03 30.23
C ASP A 403 -21.01 -3.09 29.01
N CYS A 404 -20.47 -1.87 29.14
CA CYS A 404 -20.87 -0.70 28.37
C CYS A 404 -20.14 -0.52 27.03
N GLU A 405 -19.33 -1.49 26.60
CA GLU A 405 -18.41 -1.29 25.48
C GLU A 405 -18.71 -2.15 24.24
N GLY A 406 -19.39 -3.29 24.40
CA GLY A 406 -19.82 -4.12 23.27
C GLY A 406 -21.22 -3.78 22.77
N SER A 407 -21.48 -3.94 21.48
CA SER A 407 -22.80 -3.67 20.88
C SER A 407 -23.31 -4.84 20.06
N ILE A 408 -24.61 -5.11 20.14
CA ILE A 408 -25.31 -6.09 19.30
C ILE A 408 -26.27 -5.35 18.38
N LEU A 409 -26.27 -5.70 17.10
CA LEU A 409 -27.20 -5.13 16.14
C LEU A 409 -28.62 -5.65 16.39
N ASN A 410 -29.59 -4.74 16.49
CA ASN A 410 -31.01 -5.09 16.59
C ASN A 410 -31.43 -5.95 15.39
N GLY A 411 -32.10 -7.08 15.66
CA GLY A 411 -32.54 -8.03 14.64
C GLY A 411 -31.48 -9.03 14.17
N SER A 412 -30.28 -9.06 14.78
CA SER A 412 -29.25 -10.08 14.49
C SER A 412 -29.60 -11.49 15.01
N ASN A 413 -30.56 -11.58 15.93
CA ASN A 413 -30.89 -12.78 16.72
C ASN A 413 -29.73 -13.28 17.61
N ILE A 414 -28.79 -12.40 17.95
CA ILE A 414 -27.74 -12.66 18.93
C ILE A 414 -28.25 -12.24 20.31
N THR A 415 -28.18 -13.13 21.30
CA THR A 415 -28.48 -12.81 22.70
C THR A 415 -27.22 -12.80 23.54
N ARG A 416 -27.28 -12.19 24.73
CA ARG A 416 -26.12 -11.97 25.59
C ARG A 416 -26.46 -12.30 27.04
N ASP A 417 -25.74 -13.26 27.61
CA ASP A 417 -25.76 -13.57 29.03
C ASP A 417 -24.49 -13.03 29.70
N ARG A 418 -24.60 -12.65 30.97
CA ARG A 418 -23.49 -12.09 31.76
C ARG A 418 -23.39 -12.80 33.10
N THR A 419 -22.18 -13.28 33.41
CA THR A 419 -21.87 -13.91 34.70
C THR A 419 -20.65 -13.23 35.32
N ILE A 420 -20.74 -12.86 36.59
CA ILE A 420 -19.59 -12.41 37.38
C ILE A 420 -19.00 -13.64 38.07
N LEU A 421 -17.72 -13.88 37.84
CA LEU A 421 -16.97 -14.99 38.42
C LEU A 421 -16.44 -14.61 39.81
N SER A 422 -16.05 -15.61 40.61
CA SER A 422 -15.59 -15.42 42.00
C SER A 422 -14.35 -14.52 42.13
N ASN A 423 -13.54 -14.44 41.08
CA ASN A 423 -12.36 -13.57 40.97
C ASN A 423 -12.69 -12.16 40.40
N GLY A 424 -13.96 -11.81 40.28
CA GLY A 424 -14.42 -10.52 39.75
C GLY A 424 -14.31 -10.38 38.23
N VAL A 425 -13.91 -11.43 37.51
CA VAL A 425 -13.93 -11.45 36.04
C VAL A 425 -15.37 -11.52 35.55
N ILE A 426 -15.63 -10.96 34.37
CA ILE A 426 -16.93 -11.10 33.71
C ILE A 426 -16.82 -12.05 32.54
N LEU A 427 -17.66 -13.09 32.59
CA LEU A 427 -17.89 -13.97 31.46
C LEU A 427 -19.14 -13.49 30.72
N MET A 428 -18.94 -12.94 29.53
CA MET A 428 -20.00 -12.62 28.60
C MET A 428 -20.21 -13.79 27.65
N LYS A 429 -21.44 -14.28 27.51
CA LYS A 429 -21.80 -15.34 26.57
C LYS A 429 -22.75 -14.78 25.53
N TYR A 430 -22.29 -14.74 24.28
CA TYR A 430 -23.08 -14.32 23.13
C TYR A 430 -23.60 -15.56 22.41
N ASN A 431 -24.91 -15.80 22.46
CA ASN A 431 -25.53 -16.92 21.79
C ASN A 431 -25.97 -16.50 20.39
N PHE A 432 -25.44 -17.19 19.39
CA PHE A 432 -25.75 -17.01 17.97
C PHE A 432 -26.77 -18.08 17.52
N PRO A 433 -27.40 -17.89 16.35
CA PRO A 433 -28.17 -18.95 15.71
C PRO A 433 -27.34 -20.23 15.45
N ASN A 434 -28.03 -21.36 15.30
CA ASN A 434 -27.44 -22.69 15.03
C ASN A 434 -26.50 -23.20 16.13
N ASP A 435 -26.83 -22.90 17.40
CA ASP A 435 -26.06 -23.29 18.60
C ASP A 435 -24.59 -22.82 18.62
N ASN A 436 -24.29 -21.78 17.85
CA ASN A 436 -22.97 -21.13 17.88
C ASN A 436 -22.88 -20.17 19.07
N ARG A 437 -21.70 -20.03 19.66
CA ARG A 437 -21.47 -19.23 20.86
C ARG A 437 -20.14 -18.48 20.77
N ILE A 438 -20.12 -17.24 21.24
CA ILE A 438 -18.87 -16.53 21.53
C ILE A 438 -18.84 -16.22 23.02
N PHE A 439 -17.81 -16.66 23.71
CA PHE A 439 -17.53 -16.25 25.09
C PHE A 439 -16.47 -15.17 25.09
N HIS A 440 -16.69 -14.11 25.86
CA HIS A 440 -15.70 -13.05 26.10
C HIS A 440 -15.44 -12.97 27.59
N PHE A 441 -14.26 -13.45 27.98
CA PHE A 441 -13.70 -13.36 29.31
C PHE A 441 -13.06 -11.98 29.45
N VAL A 442 -13.78 -11.07 30.11
CA VAL A 442 -13.35 -9.69 30.34
C VAL A 442 -12.50 -9.64 31.60
N SER A 443 -11.19 -9.55 31.39
CA SER A 443 -10.20 -9.53 32.47
C SER A 443 -10.29 -8.27 33.33
N ASN A 444 -9.69 -8.33 34.51
CA ASN A 444 -9.55 -7.21 35.43
C ASN A 444 -8.10 -7.13 35.92
N GLU A 445 -7.75 -6.09 36.66
CA GLU A 445 -6.37 -5.88 37.10
C GLU A 445 -5.83 -7.01 37.98
N ILE A 446 -6.71 -7.69 38.73
CA ILE A 446 -6.34 -8.76 39.67
C ILE A 446 -5.89 -10.02 38.91
N CYS A 447 -6.53 -10.35 37.78
CA CYS A 447 -6.20 -11.56 37.02
C CYS A 447 -5.15 -11.38 35.92
N ASN A 448 -4.61 -10.15 35.77
CA ASN A 448 -3.67 -9.80 34.70
C ASN A 448 -2.19 -10.03 35.02
N GLU A 449 -1.84 -10.56 36.20
CA GLU A 449 -0.44 -10.86 36.55
C GLU A 449 0.27 -11.75 35.51
N MET A 450 -0.37 -12.85 35.08
CA MET A 450 0.18 -13.73 34.05
C MET A 450 0.17 -13.10 32.65
N PRO A 451 -0.93 -12.49 32.18
CA PRO A 451 -0.94 -11.68 30.96
C PRO A 451 0.17 -10.61 30.88
N ASP A 452 0.50 -9.93 31.98
CA ASP A 452 1.58 -8.94 32.04
C ASP A 452 2.95 -9.57 31.76
N ILE A 453 3.22 -10.72 32.39
CA ILE A 453 4.43 -11.51 32.17
C ILE A 453 4.50 -11.99 30.71
N PHE A 454 3.38 -12.47 30.15
CA PHE A 454 3.32 -12.93 28.76
C PHE A 454 3.61 -11.80 27.79
N LEU A 455 3.01 -10.63 27.97
CA LEU A 455 3.24 -9.45 27.12
C LEU A 455 4.73 -9.11 27.05
N LYS A 456 5.44 -9.12 28.18
CA LYS A 456 6.89 -8.91 28.23
C LYS A 456 7.63 -10.01 27.46
N ASN A 457 7.38 -11.27 27.80
CA ASN A 457 8.11 -12.41 27.24
C ASN A 457 7.90 -12.56 25.72
N PHE A 458 6.72 -12.24 25.18
CA PHE A 458 6.47 -12.26 23.73
C PHE A 458 7.30 -11.21 22.98
N GLN A 459 7.56 -10.05 23.57
CA GLN A 459 8.42 -9.01 22.97
C GLN A 459 9.89 -9.43 22.94
N GLU A 460 10.30 -10.25 23.90
CA GLU A 460 11.67 -10.74 24.06
C GLU A 460 11.98 -11.99 23.21
N ILE A 461 10.99 -12.57 22.51
CA ILE A 461 11.19 -13.76 21.68
C ILE A 461 12.33 -13.53 20.68
N ASP A 462 13.31 -14.44 20.76
CA ASP A 462 14.37 -14.58 19.78
C ASP A 462 14.18 -15.91 19.04
N ASN A 463 13.35 -15.87 18.00
CA ASN A 463 13.06 -17.03 17.17
C ASN A 463 12.96 -16.61 15.71
N GLU A 464 13.75 -17.25 14.84
CA GLU A 464 13.83 -16.90 13.41
C GLU A 464 12.50 -17.13 12.64
N GLN A 465 11.60 -17.94 13.19
CA GLN A 465 10.27 -18.17 12.61
C GLN A 465 9.25 -17.09 13.00
N LEU A 466 9.55 -16.23 13.99
CA LEU A 466 8.78 -15.03 14.25
C LEU A 466 9.16 -13.96 13.21
N LYS A 467 8.41 -13.95 12.11
CA LYS A 467 8.67 -13.09 10.95
C LYS A 467 7.37 -12.77 10.23
N ARG A 468 7.44 -11.87 9.25
CA ARG A 468 6.37 -11.67 8.27
C ARG A 468 6.50 -12.75 7.20
N HIS A 469 5.46 -13.54 7.03
CA HIS A 469 5.45 -14.64 6.06
C HIS A 469 4.90 -14.17 4.71
N PRO A 470 5.34 -14.79 3.61
CA PRO A 470 4.80 -14.44 2.31
C PRO A 470 3.34 -14.86 2.20
N ILE A 471 2.61 -14.11 1.37
CA ILE A 471 1.22 -14.40 1.01
C ILE A 471 1.23 -15.34 -0.18
N LYS A 472 0.43 -16.41 -0.13
CA LYS A 472 0.23 -17.31 -1.26
C LYS A 472 -0.43 -16.52 -2.40
N SER A 473 0.31 -16.25 -3.45
CA SER A 473 -0.21 -15.58 -4.65
C SER A 473 0.39 -16.20 -5.90
N LYS A 474 -0.32 -16.09 -7.04
CA LYS A 474 0.19 -16.53 -8.34
C LYS A 474 1.21 -15.55 -8.96
N LEU A 475 1.56 -14.48 -8.24
CA LEU A 475 2.50 -13.47 -8.72
C LEU A 475 3.92 -14.04 -8.69
N GLU A 476 4.73 -13.68 -9.70
CA GLU A 476 6.18 -13.96 -9.70
C GLU A 476 6.91 -13.27 -8.53
N THR A 477 6.37 -12.16 -8.02
CA THR A 477 6.95 -11.39 -6.92
C THR A 477 6.39 -11.77 -5.54
N ARG A 478 7.28 -11.96 -4.56
CA ARG A 478 6.94 -12.37 -3.19
C ARG A 478 6.43 -11.19 -2.34
N LEU A 479 5.12 -11.14 -2.10
CA LEU A 479 4.49 -10.19 -1.18
C LEU A 479 4.43 -10.74 0.25
N PHE A 480 4.55 -9.88 1.25
CA PHE A 480 4.54 -10.25 2.67
C PHE A 480 3.28 -9.79 3.40
N ALA A 481 2.80 -10.60 4.34
CA ALA A 481 1.74 -10.21 5.28
C ALA A 481 2.16 -8.98 6.10
N ARG A 482 1.22 -8.29 6.76
CA ARG A 482 1.54 -7.10 7.58
C ARG A 482 2.11 -7.48 8.94
N GLN A 483 1.50 -8.47 9.60
CA GLN A 483 1.81 -8.86 10.97
C GLN A 483 3.01 -9.81 11.03
N PHE A 484 3.76 -9.76 12.13
CA PHE A 484 4.72 -10.80 12.45
C PHE A 484 3.96 -11.97 13.06
N THR A 485 4.19 -13.17 12.54
CA THR A 485 3.50 -14.36 13.06
C THR A 485 4.48 -15.49 13.35
N LEU A 486 4.14 -16.28 14.36
CA LEU A 486 4.82 -17.50 14.75
C LEU A 486 3.78 -18.60 14.91
N ASN A 487 3.90 -19.66 14.12
CA ASN A 487 3.04 -20.83 14.22
C ASN A 487 3.72 -21.93 15.04
N VAL A 488 3.03 -22.44 16.05
CA VAL A 488 3.55 -23.47 16.97
C VAL A 488 2.60 -24.67 16.98
N GLY A 489 3.16 -25.89 16.97
CA GLY A 489 2.41 -27.13 17.13
C GLY A 489 2.14 -27.86 15.81
N GLU A 490 0.87 -28.17 15.55
CA GLU A 490 0.46 -28.86 14.32
C GLU A 490 0.39 -27.90 13.12
N HIS A 491 0.80 -28.42 11.95
CA HIS A 491 0.75 -27.68 10.70
C HIS A 491 -0.66 -27.76 10.09
N TYR A 492 -1.18 -26.66 9.57
CA TYR A 492 -2.48 -26.59 8.91
C TYR A 492 -2.43 -25.69 7.67
N LYS A 493 -3.43 -25.83 6.79
CA LYS A 493 -3.49 -25.03 5.55
C LYS A 493 -3.97 -23.62 5.85
N PHE A 494 -3.02 -22.72 6.10
CA PHE A 494 -3.29 -21.29 6.30
C PHE A 494 -3.17 -20.46 5.01
N ALA A 495 -3.71 -19.25 5.03
CA ALA A 495 -3.57 -18.26 3.94
C ALA A 495 -2.11 -17.85 3.69
N LEU A 496 -1.26 -17.87 4.72
CA LEU A 496 0.18 -17.61 4.63
C LEU A 496 0.98 -18.91 4.44
N GLU A 497 2.20 -18.80 3.90
CA GLU A 497 3.18 -19.89 3.92
C GLU A 497 3.89 -19.93 5.27
N LEU A 498 3.28 -20.60 6.25
CA LEU A 498 3.82 -20.68 7.61
C LEU A 498 4.76 -21.87 7.77
N ASN A 499 5.96 -21.60 8.27
CA ASN A 499 6.75 -22.62 8.95
C ASN A 499 6.14 -22.88 10.33
N THR A 500 6.07 -24.15 10.73
CA THR A 500 5.52 -24.53 12.04
C THR A 500 6.63 -25.00 12.97
N VAL A 501 6.73 -24.38 14.13
CA VAL A 501 7.68 -24.75 15.19
C VAL A 501 7.05 -25.85 16.06
N PRO A 502 7.68 -27.02 16.22
CA PRO A 502 7.18 -28.04 17.15
C PRO A 502 7.13 -27.52 18.59
N TRP A 503 6.17 -28.00 19.40
CA TRP A 503 6.02 -27.57 20.80
C TRP A 503 7.29 -27.70 21.65
N LYS A 504 8.11 -28.72 21.38
CA LYS A 504 9.40 -28.95 22.05
C LYS A 504 10.44 -27.85 21.81
N ASP A 505 10.35 -27.16 20.67
CA ASP A 505 11.30 -26.13 20.23
C ASP A 505 10.67 -24.73 20.34
N ALA A 506 9.43 -24.65 20.83
CA ALA A 506 8.69 -23.41 20.96
C ALA A 506 9.24 -22.54 22.10
N PRO A 507 9.23 -21.20 21.96
CA PRO A 507 9.53 -20.30 23.08
C PRO A 507 8.71 -20.65 24.31
N LYS A 508 9.32 -20.64 25.51
CA LYS A 508 8.67 -21.06 26.77
C LYS A 508 7.30 -20.39 26.99
N VAL A 509 7.20 -19.09 26.69
CA VAL A 509 5.96 -18.30 26.79
C VAL A 509 4.79 -18.90 26.01
N CYS A 510 5.06 -19.62 24.92
CA CYS A 510 4.04 -20.30 24.12
C CYS A 510 3.40 -21.46 24.89
N ASN A 511 4.21 -22.28 25.55
CA ASN A 511 3.73 -23.39 26.39
C ASN A 511 2.99 -22.84 27.63
N ASP A 512 3.58 -21.84 28.30
CA ASP A 512 2.97 -21.22 29.49
C ASP A 512 1.60 -20.58 29.16
N THR A 513 1.47 -19.96 27.98
CA THR A 513 0.22 -19.37 27.50
C THR A 513 -0.83 -20.44 27.21
N LEU A 514 -0.45 -21.55 26.56
CA LEU A 514 -1.35 -22.66 26.28
C LEU A 514 -1.92 -23.25 27.58
N ASP A 515 -1.05 -23.50 28.58
CA ASP A 515 -1.46 -24.05 29.87
C ASP A 515 -2.35 -23.09 30.64
N TYR A 516 -2.06 -21.78 30.60
CA TYR A 516 -2.89 -20.75 31.21
C TYR A 516 -4.31 -20.74 30.60
N VAL A 517 -4.41 -20.73 29.28
CA VAL A 517 -5.70 -20.70 28.57
C VAL A 517 -6.50 -21.97 28.84
N LYS A 518 -5.87 -23.15 28.84
CA LYS A 518 -6.53 -24.42 29.17
C LYS A 518 -7.16 -24.39 30.56
N LYS A 519 -6.42 -23.91 31.56
CA LYS A 519 -6.92 -23.77 32.95
C LYS A 519 -8.10 -22.81 33.06
N ILE A 520 -8.10 -21.70 32.30
CA ILE A 520 -9.24 -20.77 32.29
C ILE A 520 -10.49 -21.46 31.73
N ILE A 521 -10.36 -22.19 30.63
CA ILE A 521 -11.48 -22.90 30.00
C ILE A 521 -12.01 -23.98 30.93
N GLU A 522 -11.13 -24.80 31.51
CA GLU A 522 -11.51 -25.87 32.44
C GLU A 522 -12.29 -25.34 33.66
N ASN A 523 -11.87 -24.19 34.21
CA ASN A 523 -12.49 -23.63 35.42
C ASN A 523 -13.79 -22.86 35.16
N PHE A 524 -13.91 -22.18 34.01
CA PHE A 524 -14.98 -21.20 33.80
C PHE A 524 -15.91 -21.49 32.62
N VAL A 525 -15.51 -22.36 31.70
CA VAL A 525 -16.32 -22.79 30.55
C VAL A 525 -16.12 -24.30 30.31
N PRO A 526 -16.41 -25.15 31.32
CA PRO A 526 -16.10 -26.58 31.27
C PRO A 526 -16.85 -27.33 30.16
N GLU A 527 -17.90 -26.75 29.59
CA GLU A 527 -18.60 -27.29 28.43
C GLU A 527 -17.81 -27.20 27.12
N VAL A 528 -16.73 -26.41 27.08
CA VAL A 528 -15.88 -26.23 25.91
C VAL A 528 -14.65 -27.15 26.01
N SER A 529 -14.38 -27.89 24.93
CA SER A 529 -13.16 -28.70 24.83
C SER A 529 -11.91 -27.83 24.90
N HIS A 530 -10.91 -28.29 25.65
CA HIS A 530 -9.60 -27.67 25.80
C HIS A 530 -8.48 -28.55 25.20
N ASP A 531 -8.83 -29.52 24.34
CA ASP A 531 -7.88 -30.30 23.55
C ASP A 531 -7.35 -29.44 22.40
N PHE A 532 -6.20 -28.81 22.61
CA PHE A 532 -5.53 -27.95 21.63
C PHE A 532 -4.13 -28.47 21.32
N ASN A 533 -3.74 -28.36 20.06
CA ASN A 533 -2.43 -28.81 19.56
C ASN A 533 -1.74 -27.78 18.64
N GLN A 534 -2.32 -26.60 18.44
CA GLN A 534 -1.73 -25.53 17.64
C GLN A 534 -1.97 -24.16 18.28
N MET A 535 -0.97 -23.27 18.16
CA MET A 535 -1.08 -21.85 18.51
C MET A 535 -0.46 -20.98 17.41
N LEU A 536 -1.19 -19.95 16.98
CA LEU A 536 -0.72 -18.88 16.11
C LEU A 536 -0.54 -17.62 16.95
N VAL A 537 0.71 -17.18 17.11
CA VAL A 537 1.02 -15.88 17.69
C VAL A 537 1.03 -14.85 16.56
N ALA A 538 0.25 -13.78 16.71
CA ALA A 538 0.24 -12.65 15.81
C ALA A 538 0.59 -11.36 16.57
N ILE A 539 1.69 -10.72 16.17
CA ILE A 539 2.15 -9.46 16.75
C ILE A 539 1.82 -8.32 15.78
N TYR A 540 1.05 -7.36 16.27
CA TYR A 540 0.62 -6.15 15.59
C TYR A 540 1.46 -4.97 16.05
N MET A 541 2.00 -4.22 15.10
CA MET A 541 2.54 -2.88 15.34
C MET A 541 1.48 -1.81 14.99
N GLU A 542 1.76 -0.56 15.37
CA GLU A 542 0.84 0.56 15.12
C GLU A 542 0.43 0.67 13.64
N GLY A 543 -0.88 0.83 13.41
CA GLY A 543 -1.48 0.95 12.07
C GLY A 543 -1.75 -0.38 11.36
N GLN A 544 -1.40 -1.52 11.96
CA GLN A 544 -1.71 -2.84 11.43
C GLN A 544 -3.08 -3.34 11.90
N ARG A 545 -3.78 -4.11 11.05
CA ARG A 545 -5.11 -4.67 11.32
C ARG A 545 -5.33 -5.95 10.51
N MET A 546 -6.27 -6.79 10.94
CA MET A 546 -6.80 -7.88 10.11
C MET A 546 -8.18 -7.49 9.60
N SER A 547 -8.35 -7.54 8.27
CA SER A 547 -9.65 -7.28 7.65
C SER A 547 -10.62 -8.45 7.89
N TRP A 548 -11.80 -8.37 7.29
CA TRP A 548 -12.80 -9.43 7.37
C TRP A 548 -12.28 -10.77 6.85
N HIS A 549 -12.26 -11.78 7.72
CA HIS A 549 -11.85 -13.16 7.45
C HIS A 549 -12.61 -14.13 8.36
N ASP A 550 -12.40 -15.42 8.14
CA ASP A 550 -12.77 -16.50 9.05
C ASP A 550 -11.54 -17.37 9.31
N ASP A 551 -11.55 -18.06 10.44
CA ASP A 551 -10.47 -18.97 10.89
C ASP A 551 -10.88 -20.44 10.68
N GLY A 552 -11.89 -20.69 9.84
CA GLY A 552 -12.44 -22.02 9.57
C GLY A 552 -11.70 -22.77 8.47
N GLU A 553 -10.36 -22.71 8.46
CA GLU A 553 -9.60 -23.44 7.43
C GLU A 553 -9.78 -24.96 7.54
N LYS A 554 -9.62 -25.67 6.42
CA LYS A 554 -9.78 -27.13 6.40
C LYS A 554 -8.87 -27.79 7.44
N GLY A 555 -9.48 -28.55 8.34
CA GLY A 555 -8.80 -29.25 9.44
C GLY A 555 -8.73 -28.46 10.75
N VAL A 556 -9.21 -27.22 10.79
CA VAL A 556 -9.37 -26.48 12.05
C VAL A 556 -10.65 -26.95 12.74
N GLY A 557 -10.54 -27.35 14.00
CA GLY A 557 -11.67 -27.77 14.83
C GLY A 557 -12.61 -26.60 15.20
N PRO A 558 -13.77 -26.89 15.79
CA PRO A 558 -14.86 -25.92 15.96
C PRO A 558 -14.66 -24.92 17.11
N ILE A 559 -13.60 -25.09 17.89
CA ILE A 559 -13.25 -24.23 19.02
C ILE A 559 -11.98 -23.46 18.69
N ILE A 560 -12.10 -22.14 18.67
CA ILE A 560 -10.98 -21.21 18.45
C ILE A 560 -10.94 -20.25 19.64
N VAL A 561 -9.78 -20.18 20.28
CA VAL A 561 -9.56 -19.33 21.46
C VAL A 561 -8.52 -18.28 21.13
N SER A 562 -8.70 -17.05 21.57
CA SER A 562 -7.73 -15.98 21.38
C SER A 562 -7.47 -15.24 22.70
N LEU A 563 -6.23 -15.29 23.18
CA LEU A 563 -5.75 -14.42 24.27
C LEU A 563 -5.27 -13.08 23.70
N SER A 564 -5.68 -11.99 24.34
CA SER A 564 -5.39 -10.61 23.96
C SER A 564 -4.36 -9.97 24.89
N LEU A 565 -3.24 -9.47 24.36
CA LEU A 565 -2.20 -8.81 25.15
C LEU A 565 -1.83 -7.45 24.56
N GLY A 566 -1.69 -6.42 25.40
CA GLY A 566 -1.23 -5.08 25.01
C GLY A 566 -2.38 -4.11 24.72
N SER A 567 -2.25 -3.30 23.67
CA SER A 567 -3.22 -2.25 23.35
C SER A 567 -4.63 -2.78 23.07
N PRO A 568 -5.66 -1.95 23.35
CA PRO A 568 -7.05 -2.31 23.07
C PRO A 568 -7.29 -2.51 21.57
N ALA A 569 -8.28 -3.34 21.24
CA ALA A 569 -8.69 -3.60 19.87
C ALA A 569 -10.21 -3.71 19.75
N GLU A 570 -10.76 -3.33 18.60
CA GLU A 570 -12.14 -3.65 18.25
C GLU A 570 -12.17 -4.96 17.46
N MET A 571 -12.92 -5.94 17.95
CA MET A 571 -13.29 -7.13 17.19
C MET A 571 -14.73 -7.01 16.72
N LYS A 572 -14.95 -7.18 15.42
CA LYS A 572 -16.26 -7.03 14.78
C LYS A 572 -16.62 -8.35 14.12
N VAL A 573 -17.85 -8.80 14.31
CA VAL A 573 -18.39 -10.03 13.71
C VAL A 573 -19.58 -9.68 12.83
N ARG A 574 -19.67 -10.27 11.65
CA ARG A 574 -20.78 -10.08 10.72
C ARG A 574 -21.12 -11.39 10.02
N ARG A 575 -22.35 -11.53 9.55
CA ARG A 575 -22.76 -12.67 8.74
C ARG A 575 -22.15 -12.61 7.34
N LYS A 576 -21.74 -13.76 6.81
CA LYS A 576 -21.26 -13.89 5.43
C LYS A 576 -22.39 -13.67 4.44
N LEU A 577 -22.03 -13.17 3.25
CA LEU A 577 -22.97 -13.07 2.13
C LEU A 577 -23.25 -14.48 1.59
N LYS A 578 -24.52 -14.87 1.53
CA LYS A 578 -24.92 -16.10 0.82
C LYS A 578 -24.44 -16.00 -0.63
N LYS A 579 -23.58 -16.93 -1.06
CA LYS A 579 -23.27 -17.10 -2.50
C LYS A 579 -24.59 -17.38 -3.20
N LYS A 580 -24.92 -16.60 -4.25
CA LYS A 580 -26.04 -16.96 -5.13
C LYS A 580 -25.73 -18.35 -5.67
N VAL A 581 -26.48 -19.35 -5.23
CA VAL A 581 -26.52 -20.65 -5.89
C VAL A 581 -27.03 -20.38 -7.30
N GLU A 582 -26.20 -20.63 -8.31
CA GLU A 582 -26.67 -20.66 -9.69
C GLU A 582 -27.75 -21.73 -9.76
N ALA A 583 -28.99 -21.30 -9.91
CA ALA A 583 -30.12 -22.20 -10.05
C ALA A 583 -29.86 -23.04 -11.31
N SER A 584 -29.57 -24.31 -11.08
CA SER A 584 -29.56 -25.36 -12.08
C SER A 584 -30.84 -25.28 -12.90
N SER A 585 -30.67 -25.24 -14.21
CA SER A 585 -31.70 -25.20 -15.24
C SER A 585 -32.82 -26.22 -15.01
N SER A 586 -34.01 -25.75 -14.67
CA SER A 586 -35.26 -26.44 -14.97
C SER A 586 -36.11 -25.55 -15.86
N LYS A 587 -36.24 -25.95 -17.12
CA LYS A 587 -37.16 -25.36 -18.10
C LYS A 587 -38.60 -25.52 -17.61
N SER A 588 -39.32 -24.41 -17.46
CA SER A 588 -40.78 -24.42 -17.63
C SER A 588 -41.26 -23.08 -18.17
N SER A 589 -42.05 -23.24 -19.23
CA SER A 589 -42.83 -22.32 -20.06
C SER A 589 -43.35 -21.01 -19.46
N LYS A 590 -43.35 -20.01 -20.33
CA LYS A 590 -43.99 -18.69 -20.32
C LYS A 590 -45.43 -18.70 -19.79
N ASN A 591 -45.81 -17.61 -19.12
CA ASN A 591 -46.93 -16.77 -19.56
C ASN A 591 -46.76 -15.33 -19.08
N ASP A 592 -47.03 -14.41 -20.00
CA ASP A 592 -47.00 -12.96 -19.86
C ASP A 592 -48.20 -12.47 -19.03
N GLU A 593 -47.96 -11.55 -18.10
CA GLU A 593 -48.95 -10.51 -17.76
C GLU A 593 -48.25 -9.26 -17.21
N LYS A 594 -48.58 -8.12 -17.84
CA LYS A 594 -48.05 -6.79 -17.53
C LYS A 594 -48.54 -6.35 -16.15
N GLY A 595 -47.63 -6.22 -15.19
CA GLY A 595 -47.86 -5.56 -13.92
C GLY A 595 -46.76 -4.54 -13.65
N ASP A 596 -47.17 -3.28 -13.53
CA ASP A 596 -46.36 -2.17 -13.05
C ASP A 596 -45.90 -2.47 -11.62
N TYR A 597 -44.66 -2.95 -11.47
CA TYR A 597 -44.05 -3.18 -10.16
C TYR A 597 -42.60 -2.71 -10.21
N THR A 598 -42.37 -1.57 -9.56
CA THR A 598 -41.03 -1.13 -9.19
C THR A 598 -40.35 -2.25 -8.40
N PRO A 599 -39.11 -2.66 -8.72
CA PRO A 599 -38.39 -3.60 -7.86
C PRO A 599 -37.93 -2.84 -6.62
N THR A 600 -38.78 -2.82 -5.58
CA THR A 600 -38.39 -2.55 -4.19
C THR A 600 -37.60 -3.75 -3.64
N PHE A 601 -36.41 -3.99 -4.19
CA PHE A 601 -35.39 -4.71 -3.46
C PHE A 601 -34.21 -3.77 -3.28
N PRO A 602 -34.03 -3.19 -2.08
CA PRO A 602 -32.87 -2.36 -1.83
C PRO A 602 -31.64 -3.24 -2.06
N ILE A 603 -30.72 -2.73 -2.88
CA ILE A 603 -29.32 -3.13 -2.85
C ILE A 603 -28.90 -3.00 -1.39
N MET A 604 -28.88 -4.10 -0.63
CA MET A 604 -28.48 -4.07 0.78
C MET A 604 -27.05 -3.56 0.82
N ARG A 605 -26.91 -2.26 1.12
CA ARG A 605 -25.67 -1.70 1.64
C ARG A 605 -25.28 -2.56 2.83
N ARG A 606 -24.01 -2.95 2.91
CA ARG A 606 -23.45 -3.79 3.98
C ARG A 606 -24.07 -3.39 5.32
N ASN A 607 -24.88 -4.26 5.92
CA ASN A 607 -25.27 -4.08 7.31
C ASN A 607 -23.95 -4.03 8.11
N GLY A 608 -23.86 -3.11 9.07
CA GLY A 608 -22.71 -3.01 9.97
C GLY A 608 -22.44 -4.33 10.72
N PRO A 609 -21.42 -4.37 11.59
CA PRO A 609 -21.17 -5.58 12.40
C PRO A 609 -22.44 -5.99 13.18
N GLU A 610 -22.75 -7.28 13.19
CA GLU A 610 -23.85 -7.84 14.01
C GLU A 610 -23.46 -7.87 15.50
N LEU A 611 -22.16 -8.01 15.78
CA LEU A 611 -21.57 -7.95 17.12
C LEU A 611 -20.26 -7.15 17.09
N LEU A 612 -20.08 -6.25 18.06
CA LEU A 612 -18.84 -5.54 18.36
C LEU A 612 -18.38 -5.93 19.77
N LEU A 613 -17.11 -6.30 19.88
CA LEU A 613 -16.41 -6.58 21.12
C LEU A 613 -15.21 -5.63 21.24
N ASN A 614 -15.00 -5.06 22.41
CA ASN A 614 -13.77 -4.35 22.74
C ASN A 614 -12.86 -5.28 23.53
N LEU A 615 -11.69 -5.57 22.97
CA LEU A 615 -10.71 -6.50 23.53
C LEU A 615 -9.59 -5.74 24.21
N ASN A 616 -9.31 -6.06 25.45
CA ASN A 616 -8.25 -5.43 26.25
C ASN A 616 -7.13 -6.41 26.57
N HIS A 617 -6.07 -5.88 27.17
CA HIS A 617 -5.02 -6.70 27.75
C HIS A 617 -5.62 -7.69 28.76
N GLY A 618 -5.33 -8.98 28.59
CA GLY A 618 -5.81 -10.08 29.44
C GLY A 618 -7.09 -10.75 28.96
N ASP A 619 -7.83 -10.14 28.04
CA ASP A 619 -9.11 -10.68 27.60
C ASP A 619 -8.95 -11.95 26.77
N ILE A 620 -9.84 -12.92 27.00
CA ILE A 620 -9.91 -14.15 26.20
C ILE A 620 -11.23 -14.18 25.45
N VAL A 621 -11.17 -14.45 24.15
CA VAL A 621 -12.35 -14.72 23.33
C VAL A 621 -12.35 -16.18 22.93
N ILE A 622 -13.46 -16.87 23.14
CA ILE A 622 -13.68 -18.26 22.73
C ILE A 622 -14.80 -18.27 21.70
N MET A 623 -14.49 -18.62 20.47
CA MET A 623 -15.45 -18.87 19.40
C MET A 623 -15.73 -20.38 19.37
N ALA A 624 -16.97 -20.76 19.67
CA ALA A 624 -17.39 -22.15 19.79
C ALA A 624 -18.58 -22.45 18.87
N GLY A 625 -18.44 -23.46 18.02
CA GLY A 625 -19.54 -24.01 17.22
C GLY A 625 -19.11 -24.41 15.82
N ASP A 626 -19.58 -25.56 15.36
CA ASP A 626 -19.15 -26.20 14.11
C ASP A 626 -19.42 -25.33 12.86
N THR A 627 -20.44 -24.48 12.93
CA THR A 627 -20.90 -23.71 11.77
C THR A 627 -20.59 -22.21 11.90
N LEU A 628 -19.96 -21.77 12.99
CA LEU A 628 -19.72 -20.34 13.25
C LEU A 628 -18.84 -19.73 12.15
N GLN A 629 -17.70 -20.35 11.88
CA GLN A 629 -16.76 -19.88 10.85
C GLN A 629 -17.33 -20.02 9.43
N GLU A 630 -18.33 -20.88 9.20
CA GLU A 630 -19.01 -20.98 7.90
C GLU A 630 -19.96 -19.81 7.64
N HIS A 631 -20.63 -19.33 8.69
CA HIS A 631 -21.71 -18.34 8.59
C HIS A 631 -21.27 -16.91 8.89
N TYR A 632 -20.14 -16.71 9.58
CA TYR A 632 -19.70 -15.40 10.03
C TYR A 632 -18.25 -15.09 9.62
N ASP A 633 -18.01 -13.84 9.23
CA ASP A 633 -16.67 -13.25 9.15
C ASP A 633 -16.42 -12.45 10.43
N HIS A 634 -15.17 -12.32 10.82
CA HIS A 634 -14.74 -11.37 11.83
C HIS A 634 -13.55 -10.51 11.35
N MET A 635 -13.33 -9.38 12.00
CA MET A 635 -12.16 -8.53 11.79
C MET A 635 -11.66 -7.98 13.12
N VAL A 636 -10.38 -7.64 13.18
CA VAL A 636 -9.75 -7.05 14.38
C VAL A 636 -8.97 -5.80 14.01
N ALA A 637 -9.25 -4.71 14.71
CA ALA A 637 -8.58 -3.42 14.55
C ALA A 637 -7.94 -2.97 15.88
N PRO A 638 -6.64 -3.29 16.10
CA PRO A 638 -5.87 -2.78 17.24
C PRO A 638 -5.67 -1.27 17.18
N LYS A 639 -5.63 -0.62 18.35
CA LYS A 639 -5.28 0.81 18.45
C LYS A 639 -3.76 1.06 18.56
N GLY A 640 -2.97 0.03 18.82
CA GLY A 640 -1.53 0.12 19.05
C GLY A 640 -0.84 -1.24 19.02
N PHE A 641 0.30 -1.36 19.71
CA PHE A 641 1.05 -2.61 19.80
C PHE A 641 0.24 -3.68 20.53
N ARG A 642 0.09 -4.85 19.91
CA ARG A 642 -0.74 -5.93 20.44
C ARG A 642 -0.18 -7.29 20.07
N VAL A 643 -0.31 -8.25 20.98
CA VAL A 643 -0.07 -9.67 20.70
C VAL A 643 -1.38 -10.41 20.84
N ALA A 644 -1.76 -11.19 19.82
CA ALA A 644 -2.88 -12.11 19.86
C ALA A 644 -2.34 -13.54 19.79
N CYS A 645 -2.77 -14.40 20.71
CA CYS A 645 -2.42 -15.82 20.70
C CYS A 645 -3.67 -16.64 20.39
N THR A 646 -3.81 -17.05 19.13
CA THR A 646 -4.95 -17.85 18.65
C THR A 646 -4.62 -19.34 18.80
N ILE A 647 -5.38 -20.05 19.60
CA ILE A 647 -5.19 -21.46 19.96
C ILE A 647 -6.38 -22.27 19.44
N ARG A 648 -6.11 -23.44 18.85
CA ARG A 648 -7.13 -24.32 18.28
C ARG A 648 -6.65 -25.77 18.23
N LYS A 649 -7.61 -26.66 17.90
CA LYS A 649 -7.35 -28.04 17.52
C LYS A 649 -7.21 -28.12 16.01
N ILE A 650 -6.15 -28.77 15.54
CA ILE A 650 -6.01 -29.23 14.17
C ILE A 650 -6.35 -30.72 14.14
N GLU A 651 -7.39 -31.05 13.38
CA GLU A 651 -7.85 -32.40 13.06
C GLU A 651 -7.08 -32.93 11.86
N LYS A 652 -6.71 -34.21 11.89
CA LYS A 652 -5.88 -34.86 10.86
C LYS A 652 -6.72 -35.54 9.80
#